data_AF-I3EIG5-F1
#
_entry.id   AF-I3EIG5-F1
#
_cell.length_a   1.000
_cell.length_b   1.000
_cell.length_c   1.000
_cell.angle_alpha   90.00
_cell.angle_beta   90.00
_cell.angle_gamma   90.00
#
_symmetry.space_group_name_H-M   'P 1'
#
loop_
_entity.id
_entity.type
_entity.pdbx_description
1 polymer ?
#
loop_
_entity_poly.entity_id
_entity_poly.type
_entity_poly.pdbx_seq_one_letter_code
_entity_poly.pdbx_strand_id
1 'polypeptide(L)'
;MFNLLLSGNTLEECYMTLAECADYWIDIIETKAQALAQDEIFNYFGETRNMSKSADALSMVKTTCLTAAERLSELLGQNVVVKGMSCSFIISKYPENEPVTSRAIPQSVFYAEKGQKEKYLQKWLRMKTVPNDIREIIDWSYYLERLSNIIARIIIIPASLQGLKNPVGRVNPPQWAVHHKKITEFFKKSESTAENINPLNSTRTAQKKPEKSPVEEKKGHNQSLVDFLRVHSSTTPGVMTENEKPSKDEKSVIAIKKITSYAFTAVYVEGKKLIEKEIKQKKTFYLHADTSVLDRIIATYTALNSTEVSVEKVVKHAVGITGRREFVKVVMDPVEFNSKFHKYTNLFESPEIKGIYELDVPKEVRALSMVKFKRVPVYVITTCTSEGKPIYALYTGLSKSPTPRIPEVFEPSTVGVHLFDNRPDLVKYLKPLDLGVVFYTKNSSLSAIKVKHCVMAIDVLVTKTIQDKSAAISALMETLNKAVKKAQKQVDISEFANIPILPIEFSRETLILDYLHYKERESKHIIGWNDTHYKKRIHYTPEAPDENPFKKELYREGVYEGISVGVSVTGSVLLCIIEADTLMKEERANFKQGIEMEAIQSLIKKVVYHCIKKTSGAQEIANNIPYWVRSIEKTSSVTEFIASRISLLQIKFISGVVSGINRSGGEVIAADGEDLIIHTGQSTKHSAQAHLDQIFTEVSNLSYGSLLRLRVSQWYKRVLMVDQANYQKILLLNDRMVSTFIHPVPSVIIDDLLKDDDLSALEYIKEAYMQSTSNGFTITRLLIKIYGLKHKSPEFSRKSAKIVQLSPFSEEILRPFGEFTTVTIECQCSATTVIHSPHNPITAQSEIDGFFNELIQHSQRID
;
A
#
# COMPACT_ATOMS: atom_id res chain seq x y z
N MET A 1 19.80 8.11 8.61
CA MET A 1 20.42 9.32 8.02
C MET A 1 19.49 10.05 7.06
N PHE A 2 19.14 9.54 5.87
CA PHE A 2 18.31 10.31 4.90
C PHE A 2 16.95 10.81 5.41
N ASN A 3 16.29 10.10 6.33
CA ASN A 3 15.03 10.56 6.92
C ASN A 3 15.20 11.78 7.84
N LEU A 4 16.40 12.02 8.37
CA LEU A 4 16.73 13.16 9.22
C LEU A 4 17.05 14.43 8.42
N LEU A 5 17.20 14.33 7.09
CA LEU A 5 17.33 15.52 6.22
C LEU A 5 16.10 16.43 6.24
N LEU A 6 14.97 15.91 6.71
CA LEU A 6 13.72 16.66 6.84
C LEU A 6 13.53 17.28 8.23
N SER A 7 14.52 17.13 9.11
CA SER A 7 14.51 17.65 10.48
C SER A 7 15.33 18.95 10.55
N GLY A 8 14.79 19.96 11.25
CA GLY A 8 15.39 21.29 11.40
C GLY A 8 14.63 22.36 10.60
N ASN A 9 14.60 23.59 11.13
CA ASN A 9 13.99 24.75 10.46
C ASN A 9 15.03 25.56 9.67
N THR A 10 16.32 25.33 9.94
CA THR A 10 17.44 25.95 9.22
C THR A 10 18.37 24.90 8.60
N LEU A 11 19.14 25.31 7.58
CA LEU A 11 20.14 24.44 6.94
C LEU A 11 21.19 23.97 7.95
N GLU A 12 21.60 24.84 8.87
CA GLU A 12 22.56 24.53 9.94
C GLU A 12 22.02 23.48 10.91
N GLU A 13 20.78 23.66 11.40
CA GLU A 13 20.12 22.68 12.28
C GLU A 13 19.97 21.30 11.62
N CYS A 14 19.67 21.27 10.32
CA CYS A 14 19.59 20.04 9.55
C CYS A 14 20.94 19.29 9.53
N TYR A 15 22.04 20.00 9.21
CA TYR A 15 23.37 19.40 9.22
C TYR A 15 23.86 19.02 10.62
N MET A 16 23.46 19.75 11.67
CA MET A 16 23.75 19.39 13.06
C MET A 16 23.06 18.08 13.46
N THR A 17 21.78 17.93 13.12
CA THR A 17 21.03 16.68 13.37
C THR A 17 21.66 15.49 12.62
N LEU A 18 22.16 15.72 11.40
CA LEU A 18 22.91 14.71 10.64
C LEU A 18 24.27 14.39 11.26
N ALA A 19 24.94 15.40 11.84
CA ALA A 19 26.21 15.23 12.53
C ALA A 19 26.07 14.40 13.80
N GLU A 20 25.04 14.66 14.62
CA GLU A 20 24.73 13.84 15.80
C GLU A 20 24.50 12.37 15.42
N CYS A 21 23.76 12.14 14.34
CA CYS A 21 23.56 10.78 13.82
C CYS A 21 24.88 10.15 13.35
N ALA A 22 25.75 10.93 12.69
CA ALA A 22 27.06 10.46 12.24
C ALA A 22 27.97 10.11 13.44
N ASP A 23 27.99 10.95 14.47
CA ASP A 23 28.77 10.75 15.69
C ASP A 23 28.33 9.48 16.44
N TYR A 24 27.03 9.24 16.54
CA TYR A 24 26.49 8.00 17.11
C TYR A 24 27.03 6.74 16.40
N TRP A 25 27.10 6.75 15.06
CA TRP A 25 27.63 5.60 14.30
C TRP A 25 29.15 5.47 14.44
N ILE A 26 29.88 6.58 14.58
CA ILE A 26 31.31 6.56 14.87
C ILE A 26 31.54 5.97 16.27
N ASP A 27 30.74 6.35 17.27
CA ASP A 27 30.84 5.84 18.64
C ASP A 27 30.67 4.33 18.72
N ILE A 28 29.75 3.74 17.95
CA ILE A 28 29.59 2.28 17.88
C ILE A 28 30.89 1.60 17.40
N ILE A 29 31.60 2.20 16.44
CA ILE A 29 32.85 1.63 15.91
C ILE A 29 34.01 1.84 16.88
N GLU A 30 34.14 3.02 17.48
CA GLU A 30 35.21 3.33 18.44
C GLU A 30 35.09 2.52 19.74
N THR A 31 33.86 2.28 20.20
CA THR A 31 33.56 1.36 21.31
C THR A 31 33.63 -0.11 20.92
N LYS A 32 34.07 -0.43 19.69
CA LYS A 32 34.18 -1.79 19.14
C LYS A 32 32.90 -2.61 19.28
N ALA A 33 31.75 -1.94 19.14
CA ALA A 33 30.42 -2.53 19.26
C ALA A 33 30.22 -3.32 20.57
N GLN A 34 30.69 -2.79 21.70
CA GLN A 34 30.55 -3.45 23.01
C GLN A 34 29.07 -3.67 23.39
N ALA A 35 28.18 -2.77 22.98
CA ALA A 35 26.74 -2.85 23.25
C ALA A 35 25.96 -3.80 22.31
N LEU A 36 26.60 -4.36 21.27
CA LEU A 36 25.93 -5.20 20.26
C LEU A 36 26.27 -6.68 20.45
N ALA A 37 25.31 -7.57 20.18
CA ALA A 37 25.52 -9.02 20.17
C ALA A 37 26.30 -9.49 18.93
N GLN A 38 26.87 -10.70 18.95
CA GLN A 38 27.67 -11.24 17.84
C GLN A 38 26.91 -11.26 16.49
N ASP A 39 25.65 -11.68 16.50
CA ASP A 39 24.83 -11.73 15.28
C ASP A 39 24.50 -10.32 14.75
N GLU A 40 24.33 -9.34 15.64
CA GLU A 40 24.15 -7.95 15.24
C GLU A 40 25.42 -7.37 14.61
N ILE A 41 26.60 -7.70 15.17
CA ILE A 41 27.89 -7.34 14.58
C ILE A 41 28.01 -7.89 13.15
N PHE A 42 27.60 -9.14 12.91
CA PHE A 42 27.59 -9.70 11.56
C PHE A 42 26.61 -9.03 10.61
N ASN A 43 25.44 -8.61 11.10
CA ASN A 43 24.46 -7.90 10.29
C ASN A 43 24.93 -6.49 9.91
N TYR A 44 25.61 -5.77 10.82
CA TYR A 44 26.07 -4.40 10.57
C TYR A 44 27.41 -4.35 9.81
N PHE A 45 28.38 -5.18 10.17
CA PHE A 45 29.74 -5.14 9.62
C PHE A 45 30.01 -6.21 8.56
N GLY A 46 29.09 -7.15 8.38
CA GLY A 46 29.15 -8.17 7.34
C GLY A 46 28.93 -7.61 5.94
N GLU A 47 29.76 -8.03 5.00
CA GLU A 47 29.52 -7.82 3.58
C GLU A 47 29.07 -9.11 2.92
N THR A 48 27.90 -9.08 2.28
CA THR A 48 27.44 -10.18 1.42
C THR A 48 27.62 -9.78 -0.04
N ARG A 49 28.36 -10.59 -0.80
CA ARG A 49 28.58 -10.38 -2.25
C ARG A 49 28.37 -11.67 -3.02
N ASN A 50 27.75 -11.55 -4.20
CA ASN A 50 27.49 -12.68 -5.09
C ASN A 50 28.54 -12.73 -6.21
N MET A 51 29.09 -13.92 -6.45
CA MET A 51 30.10 -14.13 -7.49
C MET A 51 29.44 -14.32 -8.87
N SER A 52 29.59 -13.36 -9.77
CA SER A 52 29.01 -13.40 -11.12
C SER A 52 29.81 -14.24 -12.12
N LYS A 53 31.10 -14.49 -11.85
CA LYS A 53 32.04 -15.27 -12.67
C LYS A 53 32.67 -16.40 -11.84
N SER A 54 33.13 -17.47 -12.50
CA SER A 54 33.85 -18.58 -11.84
C SER A 54 35.24 -18.15 -11.37
N ALA A 55 35.84 -18.90 -10.43
CA ALA A 55 37.15 -18.60 -9.88
C ALA A 55 38.27 -18.59 -10.94
N ASP A 56 38.22 -19.47 -11.94
CA ASP A 56 39.24 -19.56 -13.01
C ASP A 56 39.36 -18.24 -13.80
N ALA A 57 38.23 -17.58 -14.05
CA ALA A 57 38.18 -16.30 -14.76
C ALA A 57 38.60 -15.10 -13.88
N LEU A 58 38.71 -15.29 -12.56
CA LEU A 58 39.08 -14.27 -11.57
C LEU A 58 40.51 -14.48 -11.03
N SER A 59 41.20 -15.54 -11.45
CA SER A 59 42.57 -15.87 -11.03
C SER A 59 43.59 -14.74 -11.23
N MET A 60 43.35 -13.84 -12.20
CA MET A 60 44.22 -12.67 -12.45
C MET A 60 43.95 -11.48 -11.51
N VAL A 61 42.82 -11.42 -10.79
CA VAL A 61 42.41 -10.28 -9.95
C VAL A 61 42.04 -10.73 -8.54
N LYS A 62 42.91 -10.47 -7.57
CA LYS A 62 42.63 -10.74 -6.16
C LYS A 62 41.57 -9.79 -5.62
N THR A 63 40.41 -10.32 -5.25
CA THR A 63 39.30 -9.57 -4.64
C THR A 63 38.94 -10.14 -3.27
N THR A 64 38.37 -9.32 -2.39
CA THR A 64 37.90 -9.78 -1.06
C THR A 64 36.90 -10.94 -1.18
N CYS A 65 36.02 -10.91 -2.19
CA CYS A 65 35.05 -11.96 -2.45
C CYS A 65 35.71 -13.28 -2.84
N LEU A 66 36.77 -13.24 -3.66
CA LEU A 66 37.48 -14.43 -4.09
C LEU A 66 38.15 -15.11 -2.90
N THR A 67 38.87 -14.35 -2.06
CA THR A 67 39.48 -14.86 -0.83
C THR A 67 38.44 -15.45 0.13
N ALA A 68 37.30 -14.78 0.31
CA ALA A 68 36.21 -15.30 1.14
C ALA A 68 35.60 -16.58 0.55
N ALA A 69 35.42 -16.64 -0.77
CA ALA A 69 34.90 -17.80 -1.46
C ALA A 69 35.85 -19.01 -1.34
N GLU A 70 37.16 -18.81 -1.53
CA GLU A 70 38.19 -19.83 -1.36
C GLU A 70 38.21 -20.38 0.07
N ARG A 71 38.17 -19.49 1.07
CA ARG A 71 38.11 -19.87 2.49
C ARG A 71 36.83 -20.61 2.86
N LEU A 72 35.70 -20.21 2.28
CA LEU A 72 34.42 -20.92 2.46
C LEU A 72 34.47 -22.32 1.82
N SER A 73 35.04 -22.42 0.61
CA SER A 73 35.28 -23.67 -0.10
C SER A 73 36.12 -24.63 0.75
N GLU A 74 37.20 -24.11 1.32
CA GLU A 74 38.10 -24.84 2.21
C GLU A 74 37.38 -25.33 3.48
N LEU A 75 36.58 -24.47 4.11
CA LEU A 75 35.78 -24.80 5.28
C LEU A 75 34.79 -25.94 5.01
N LEU A 76 34.19 -25.96 3.81
CA LEU A 76 33.20 -26.95 3.38
C LEU A 76 33.82 -28.24 2.82
N GLY A 77 35.16 -28.31 2.67
CA GLY A 77 35.86 -29.47 2.10
C GLY A 77 35.63 -29.68 0.59
N GLN A 78 35.08 -28.69 -0.10
CA GLN A 78 34.87 -28.71 -1.55
C GLN A 78 35.90 -27.77 -2.18
N ASN A 79 36.84 -28.27 -2.98
CA ASN A 79 37.89 -27.42 -3.59
C ASN A 79 37.40 -26.62 -4.84
N VAL A 80 36.08 -26.40 -4.99
CA VAL A 80 35.51 -25.77 -6.20
C VAL A 80 34.60 -24.61 -5.81
N VAL A 81 34.99 -23.40 -6.24
CA VAL A 81 34.17 -22.19 -6.11
C VAL A 81 33.17 -22.13 -7.27
N VAL A 82 31.88 -22.30 -6.97
CA VAL A 82 30.80 -22.34 -7.97
C VAL A 82 30.35 -20.93 -8.38
N LYS A 83 30.04 -20.73 -9.67
CA LYS A 83 29.46 -19.49 -10.20
C LYS A 83 28.09 -19.24 -9.55
N GLY A 84 27.88 -18.04 -8.99
CA GLY A 84 26.64 -17.68 -8.30
C GLY A 84 26.66 -17.90 -6.77
N MET A 85 27.79 -18.32 -6.20
CA MET A 85 27.94 -18.45 -4.75
C MET A 85 27.84 -17.07 -4.07
N SER A 86 27.00 -16.98 -3.03
CA SER A 86 26.90 -15.81 -2.15
C SER A 86 27.83 -15.99 -0.95
N CYS A 87 28.79 -15.09 -0.78
CA CYS A 87 29.73 -15.14 0.33
C CYS A 87 29.49 -13.95 1.26
N SER A 88 29.15 -14.24 2.51
CA SER A 88 29.10 -13.27 3.60
C SER A 88 30.40 -13.33 4.39
N PHE A 89 31.10 -12.20 4.48
CA PHE A 89 32.44 -12.12 5.09
C PHE A 89 32.62 -10.83 5.90
N ILE A 90 33.61 -10.85 6.79
CA ILE A 90 34.11 -9.70 7.54
C ILE A 90 35.58 -9.43 7.19
N ILE A 91 36.04 -8.20 7.38
CA ILE A 91 37.47 -7.87 7.24
C ILE A 91 38.14 -7.99 8.60
N SER A 92 39.19 -8.81 8.64
CA SER A 92 39.98 -9.04 9.85
C SER A 92 41.19 -8.13 9.95
N LYS A 93 41.58 -7.81 11.18
CA LYS A 93 42.79 -7.04 11.47
C LYS A 93 44.06 -7.81 11.08
N TYR A 94 44.03 -9.14 11.23
CA TYR A 94 45.17 -10.01 11.01
C TYR A 94 45.11 -10.76 9.66
N PRO A 95 46.26 -11.10 9.05
CA PRO A 95 47.61 -10.71 9.45
C PRO A 95 47.86 -9.20 9.27
N GLU A 96 48.54 -8.58 10.22
CA GLU A 96 48.90 -7.16 10.15
C GLU A 96 49.82 -6.92 8.94
N ASN A 97 49.67 -5.78 8.27
CA ASN A 97 50.40 -5.39 7.05
C ASN A 97 50.04 -6.12 5.74
N GLU A 98 48.99 -6.95 5.72
CA GLU A 98 48.47 -7.51 4.46
C GLU A 98 47.35 -6.66 3.83
N PRO A 99 47.19 -6.71 2.49
CA PRO A 99 46.14 -5.97 1.81
C PRO A 99 44.75 -6.43 2.27
N VAL A 100 43.77 -5.52 2.28
CA VAL A 100 42.37 -5.82 2.68
C VAL A 100 41.81 -7.03 1.92
N THR A 101 42.24 -7.24 0.68
CA THR A 101 41.80 -8.36 -0.18
C THR A 101 42.15 -9.74 0.38
N SER A 102 43.24 -9.91 1.12
CA SER A 102 43.62 -11.19 1.73
C SER A 102 43.10 -11.38 3.16
N ARG A 103 42.51 -10.34 3.76
CA ARG A 103 42.03 -10.33 5.15
C ARG A 103 40.53 -10.63 5.31
N ALA A 104 39.85 -11.05 4.24
CA ALA A 104 38.42 -11.37 4.25
C ALA A 104 38.14 -12.76 4.88
N ILE A 105 37.36 -12.82 5.95
CA ILE A 105 37.01 -14.06 6.67
C ILE A 105 35.52 -14.37 6.50
N PRO A 106 35.14 -15.56 6.02
CA PRO A 106 33.73 -15.96 5.92
C PRO A 106 33.05 -16.00 7.29
N GLN A 107 31.84 -15.46 7.39
CA GLN A 107 31.08 -15.48 8.65
C GLN A 107 30.76 -16.91 9.12
N SER A 108 30.61 -17.85 8.18
CA SER A 108 30.31 -19.26 8.45
C SER A 108 31.32 -19.94 9.39
N VAL A 109 32.58 -19.48 9.45
CA VAL A 109 33.59 -20.06 10.35
C VAL A 109 33.25 -19.86 11.83
N PHE A 110 32.51 -18.80 12.16
CA PHE A 110 32.15 -18.49 13.54
C PHE A 110 30.99 -19.35 14.06
N TYR A 111 30.26 -20.00 13.14
CA TYR A 111 29.19 -20.96 13.45
C TYR A 111 29.66 -22.43 13.39
N ALA A 112 30.92 -22.69 13.01
CA ALA A 112 31.49 -24.04 12.98
C ALA A 112 31.83 -24.56 14.39
N GLU A 113 31.96 -25.88 14.54
CA GLU A 113 32.40 -26.51 15.79
C GLU A 113 33.73 -25.93 16.28
N LYS A 114 33.89 -25.81 17.61
CA LYS A 114 35.03 -25.12 18.23
C LYS A 114 36.40 -25.59 17.70
N GLY A 115 36.59 -26.91 17.53
CA GLY A 115 37.83 -27.46 16.98
C GLY A 115 38.09 -27.10 15.51
N GLN A 116 37.06 -27.03 14.67
CA GLN A 116 37.20 -26.62 13.27
C GLN A 116 37.40 -25.10 13.16
N LYS A 117 36.64 -24.32 13.93
CA LYS A 117 36.76 -22.85 14.01
C LYS A 117 38.19 -22.44 14.37
N GLU A 118 38.74 -23.00 15.45
CA GLU A 118 40.10 -22.69 15.89
C GLU A 118 41.14 -23.05 14.82
N LYS A 119 41.04 -24.24 14.22
CA LYS A 119 41.95 -24.70 13.17
C LYS A 119 41.98 -23.76 11.95
N TYR A 120 40.82 -23.37 11.42
CA TYR A 120 40.75 -22.49 10.24
C TYR A 120 41.10 -21.04 10.57
N LEU A 121 40.69 -20.52 11.74
CA LEU A 121 41.08 -19.18 12.16
C LEU A 121 42.59 -19.07 12.43
N GLN A 122 43.22 -20.08 13.04
CA GLN A 122 44.69 -20.11 13.20
C GLN A 122 45.40 -20.04 11.85
N LYS A 123 44.90 -20.79 10.85
CA LYS A 123 45.43 -20.80 9.49
C LYS A 123 45.29 -19.44 8.79
N TRP A 124 44.10 -18.83 8.84
CA TRP A 124 43.81 -17.60 8.08
C TRP A 124 44.31 -16.33 8.75
N LEU A 125 44.27 -16.25 10.09
CA LEU A 125 44.81 -15.11 10.86
C LEU A 125 46.34 -15.18 11.03
N ARG A 126 46.94 -16.35 10.77
CA ARG A 126 48.37 -16.67 11.03
C ARG A 126 48.76 -16.47 12.51
N MET A 127 47.86 -16.85 13.42
CA MET A 127 48.05 -16.72 14.88
C MET A 127 48.05 -18.10 15.53
N LYS A 128 48.93 -18.32 16.52
CA LYS A 128 48.98 -19.58 17.30
C LYS A 128 47.81 -19.68 18.28
N THR A 129 47.41 -18.56 18.88
CA THR A 129 46.31 -18.45 19.83
C THR A 129 45.27 -17.48 19.28
N VAL A 130 44.08 -17.97 18.94
CA VAL A 130 43.00 -17.15 18.38
C VAL A 130 42.15 -16.59 19.53
N PRO A 131 41.82 -15.29 19.54
CA PRO A 131 40.89 -14.71 20.49
C PRO A 131 39.51 -15.39 20.46
N ASN A 132 38.89 -15.54 21.63
CA ASN A 132 37.52 -16.06 21.71
C ASN A 132 36.49 -15.03 21.22
N ASP A 133 36.73 -13.74 21.46
CA ASP A 133 35.84 -12.66 21.05
C ASP A 133 36.14 -12.21 19.61
N ILE A 134 35.08 -12.08 18.82
CA ILE A 134 35.14 -11.60 17.44
C ILE A 134 35.64 -10.17 17.34
N ARG A 135 35.40 -9.35 18.37
CA ARG A 135 35.78 -7.93 18.41
C ARG A 135 37.29 -7.72 18.33
N GLU A 136 38.07 -8.72 18.73
CA GLU A 136 39.53 -8.66 18.61
C GLU A 136 40.02 -9.05 17.21
N ILE A 137 39.18 -9.76 16.44
CA ILE A 137 39.51 -10.24 15.09
C ILE A 137 39.17 -9.18 14.03
N ILE A 138 38.10 -8.40 14.23
CA ILE A 138 37.61 -7.39 13.28
C ILE A 138 38.61 -6.22 13.13
N ASP A 139 38.81 -5.76 11.89
CA ASP A 139 39.55 -4.52 11.62
C ASP A 139 38.65 -3.29 11.77
N TRP A 140 38.50 -2.79 13.00
CA TRP A 140 37.71 -1.60 13.27
C TRP A 140 38.23 -0.35 12.54
N SER A 141 39.54 -0.26 12.27
CA SER A 141 40.12 0.88 11.56
C SER A 141 39.68 0.94 10.10
N TYR A 142 39.58 -0.22 9.43
CA TYR A 142 39.02 -0.34 8.09
C TYR A 142 37.57 0.12 8.02
N TYR A 143 36.73 -0.34 8.96
CA TYR A 143 35.32 0.05 8.98
C TYR A 143 35.13 1.52 9.35
N LEU A 144 35.96 2.07 10.23
CA LEU A 144 35.97 3.49 10.56
C LEU A 144 36.32 4.34 9.34
N GLU A 145 37.42 4.03 8.64
CA GLU A 145 37.84 4.77 7.44
C GLU A 145 36.76 4.74 6.34
N ARG A 146 36.12 3.59 6.16
CA ARG A 146 35.03 3.46 5.19
C ARG A 146 33.81 4.31 5.59
N LEU A 147 33.43 4.31 6.86
CA LEU A 147 32.33 5.12 7.36
C LEU A 147 32.67 6.62 7.23
N SER A 148 33.88 7.03 7.62
CA SER A 148 34.37 8.41 7.50
C SER A 148 34.33 8.90 6.05
N ASN A 149 34.71 8.05 5.08
CA ASN A 149 34.61 8.39 3.66
C ASN A 149 33.16 8.60 3.18
N ILE A 150 32.21 7.84 3.72
CA ILE A 150 30.78 7.99 3.42
C ILE A 150 30.24 9.27 4.06
N ILE A 151 30.56 9.53 5.33
CA ILE A 151 30.20 10.76 6.05
C ILE A 151 30.77 11.98 5.31
N ALA A 152 32.02 11.92 4.85
CA ALA A 152 32.63 12.99 4.09
C ALA A 152 31.86 13.31 2.80
N ARG A 153 31.43 12.28 2.06
CA ARG A 153 30.69 12.45 0.79
C ARG A 153 29.24 12.90 0.97
N ILE A 154 28.57 12.43 2.01
CA ILE A 154 27.14 12.68 2.22
C ILE A 154 26.89 13.94 3.05
N ILE A 155 27.77 14.26 4.00
CA ILE A 155 27.57 15.36 4.95
C ILE A 155 28.59 16.47 4.73
N ILE A 156 29.90 16.18 4.84
CA ILE A 156 30.94 17.21 4.95
C ILE A 156 31.15 17.98 3.65
N ILE A 157 31.24 17.28 2.52
CA ILE A 157 31.43 17.90 1.20
C ILE A 157 30.21 18.77 0.83
N PRO A 158 28.96 18.27 0.92
CA PRO A 158 27.77 19.09 0.69
C PRO A 158 27.68 20.31 1.62
N ALA A 159 27.94 20.13 2.92
CA ALA A 159 27.96 21.25 3.89
C ALA A 159 28.98 22.32 3.50
N SER A 160 30.21 21.91 3.16
CA SER A 160 31.28 22.82 2.72
C SER A 160 30.91 23.55 1.41
N LEU A 161 30.31 22.86 0.44
CA LEU A 161 29.85 23.46 -0.83
C LEU A 161 28.71 24.47 -0.62
N GLN A 162 27.91 24.28 0.43
CA GLN A 162 26.82 25.19 0.82
C GLN A 162 27.28 26.33 1.74
N GLY A 163 28.58 26.45 2.00
CA GLY A 163 29.15 27.53 2.80
C GLY A 163 29.12 27.28 4.31
N LEU A 164 28.78 26.07 4.76
CA LEU A 164 28.79 25.69 6.17
C LEU A 164 30.15 25.16 6.60
N LYS A 165 30.50 25.36 7.88
CA LYS A 165 31.67 24.74 8.51
C LYS A 165 31.45 23.23 8.61
N ASN A 166 32.54 22.46 8.73
CA ASN A 166 32.46 21.02 8.89
C ASN A 166 31.59 20.66 10.12
N PRO A 167 30.42 20.04 9.94
CA PRO A 167 29.52 19.76 11.05
C PRO A 167 29.96 18.52 11.86
N VAL A 168 30.80 17.64 11.30
CA VAL A 168 31.33 16.44 11.97
C VAL A 168 32.82 16.64 12.26
N GLY A 169 33.13 17.22 13.43
CA GLY A 169 34.49 17.59 13.82
C GLY A 169 35.48 16.42 13.91
N ARG A 170 35.00 15.19 14.06
CA ARG A 170 35.82 13.97 14.17
C ARG A 170 36.36 13.46 12.83
N VAL A 171 35.73 13.85 11.72
CA VAL A 171 36.12 13.41 10.38
C VAL A 171 36.73 14.59 9.65
N ASN A 172 38.00 14.48 9.30
CA ASN A 172 38.69 15.52 8.54
C ASN A 172 38.16 15.58 7.11
N PRO A 173 37.86 16.79 6.58
CA PRO A 173 37.50 16.94 5.18
C PRO A 173 38.69 16.58 4.28
N PRO A 174 38.44 16.03 3.07
CA PRO A 174 39.50 15.88 2.07
C PRO A 174 40.17 17.22 1.78
N GLN A 175 41.48 17.23 1.52
CA GLN A 175 42.24 18.46 1.28
C GLN A 175 41.68 19.32 0.13
N TRP A 176 41.05 18.71 -0.88
CA TRP A 176 40.41 19.41 -2.01
C TRP A 176 39.04 20.01 -1.68
N ALA A 177 38.39 19.57 -0.59
CA ALA A 177 37.05 20.03 -0.19
C ALA A 177 37.09 21.34 0.63
N VAL A 178 38.29 21.88 0.88
CA VAL A 178 38.49 23.18 1.52
C VAL A 178 38.00 24.29 0.57
N HIS A 179 37.20 25.21 1.11
CA HIS A 179 36.50 26.32 0.46
C HIS A 179 37.23 26.92 -0.77
N HIS A 180 36.94 26.42 -1.97
CA HIS A 180 37.30 27.10 -3.20
C HIS A 180 36.28 28.20 -3.47
N LYS A 181 36.63 29.46 -3.14
CA LYS A 181 35.79 30.67 -3.36
C LYS A 181 35.12 30.72 -4.75
N LYS A 182 35.78 30.16 -5.78
CA LYS A 182 35.29 30.11 -7.16
C LYS A 182 34.05 29.21 -7.38
N ILE A 183 33.85 28.17 -6.56
CA ILE A 183 32.74 27.20 -6.71
C ILE A 183 31.48 27.72 -6.02
N THR A 184 31.63 28.33 -4.84
CA THR A 184 30.54 29.00 -4.11
C THR A 184 29.96 30.19 -4.89
N GLU A 185 30.80 30.92 -5.63
CA GLU A 185 30.35 31.94 -6.58
C GLU A 185 29.59 31.35 -7.78
N PHE A 186 29.92 30.15 -8.24
CA PHE A 186 29.25 29.48 -9.37
C PHE A 186 27.80 29.11 -9.04
N PHE A 187 27.54 28.61 -7.83
CA PHE A 187 26.18 28.32 -7.35
C PHE A 187 25.37 29.58 -7.00
N LYS A 188 26.04 30.68 -6.62
CA LYS A 188 25.38 31.99 -6.46
C LYS A 188 25.03 32.66 -7.80
N LYS A 189 25.77 32.38 -8.87
CA LYS A 189 25.55 33.03 -10.18
C LYS A 189 24.33 32.46 -10.94
N SER A 190 23.95 31.21 -10.69
CA SER A 190 22.86 30.53 -11.41
C SER A 190 21.44 31.03 -11.10
N GLU A 191 21.25 31.85 -10.07
CA GLU A 191 19.94 32.46 -9.77
C GLU A 191 19.64 33.73 -10.60
N SER A 192 20.61 34.26 -11.36
CA SER A 192 20.47 35.59 -12.02
C SER A 192 20.46 35.60 -13.56
N THR A 193 20.47 34.46 -14.25
CA THR A 193 20.58 34.41 -15.75
C THR A 193 19.60 33.46 -16.44
N ALA A 194 18.39 33.30 -15.91
CA ALA A 194 17.30 32.55 -16.55
C ALA A 194 16.32 33.43 -17.35
N GLU A 195 16.78 34.56 -17.91
CA GLU A 195 16.04 35.29 -18.94
C GLU A 195 16.95 35.53 -20.15
N ASN A 196 16.46 35.10 -21.32
CA ASN A 196 17.07 35.13 -22.65
C ASN A 196 17.99 33.96 -23.00
N ILE A 197 17.48 33.01 -23.79
CA ILE A 197 17.97 32.70 -25.15
C ILE A 197 16.87 31.84 -25.84
N ASN A 198 16.30 32.39 -26.92
CA ASN A 198 15.45 31.67 -27.86
C ASN A 198 16.32 30.92 -28.92
N PRO A 199 15.75 29.94 -29.63
CA PRO A 199 16.49 28.80 -30.17
C PRO A 199 17.07 29.08 -31.56
N LEU A 200 18.28 28.60 -31.84
CA LEU A 200 18.81 28.54 -33.20
C LEU A 200 19.58 27.24 -33.45
N ASN A 201 19.09 26.57 -34.50
CA ASN A 201 19.63 25.46 -35.25
C ASN A 201 21.17 25.42 -35.36
N SER A 202 21.74 24.22 -35.32
CA SER A 202 22.35 23.57 -36.50
C SER A 202 23.41 22.53 -36.12
N THR A 203 23.21 21.32 -36.64
CA THR A 203 24.20 20.38 -37.21
C THR A 203 25.59 20.22 -36.57
N ARG A 204 25.88 18.97 -36.18
CA ARG A 204 27.13 18.21 -36.40
C ARG A 204 26.99 16.84 -35.69
N THR A 205 27.38 15.68 -36.18
CA THR A 205 28.00 15.20 -37.43
C THR A 205 27.93 13.67 -37.33
N ALA A 206 27.70 13.01 -38.45
CA ALA A 206 27.64 11.56 -38.57
C ALA A 206 28.99 10.87 -38.29
N GLN A 207 28.96 9.75 -37.55
CA GLN A 207 29.91 8.64 -37.75
C GLN A 207 29.21 7.27 -37.59
N LYS A 208 29.02 6.66 -38.78
CA LYS A 208 29.03 5.24 -39.20
C LYS A 208 28.45 4.11 -38.32
N LYS A 209 27.37 3.53 -38.89
CA LYS A 209 26.97 2.10 -38.87
C LYS A 209 28.11 1.11 -39.15
N PRO A 210 27.93 -0.15 -38.75
CA PRO A 210 28.07 -1.30 -39.65
C PRO A 210 26.71 -1.90 -40.02
N GLU A 211 26.75 -2.64 -41.12
CA GLU A 211 25.66 -3.00 -42.04
C GLU A 211 24.70 -4.09 -41.57
N LYS A 212 23.55 -4.11 -42.25
CA LYS A 212 22.46 -5.08 -42.14
C LYS A 212 22.74 -6.33 -43.00
N SER A 213 22.27 -7.48 -42.53
CA SER A 213 21.74 -8.58 -43.34
C SER A 213 20.50 -9.16 -42.62
N PRO A 214 19.67 -10.00 -43.28
CA PRO A 214 18.51 -9.55 -44.03
C PRO A 214 17.20 -9.65 -43.24
N VAL A 215 16.18 -9.03 -43.83
CA VAL A 215 14.79 -8.95 -43.41
C VAL A 215 14.18 -10.35 -43.24
N GLU A 216 13.75 -10.68 -42.03
CA GLU A 216 12.65 -11.62 -41.77
C GLU A 216 11.49 -10.85 -41.13
N GLU A 217 10.30 -11.19 -41.60
CA GLU A 217 9.03 -10.50 -41.37
C GLU A 217 8.72 -10.30 -39.88
N LYS A 218 8.40 -9.06 -39.50
CA LYS A 218 7.80 -8.75 -38.20
C LYS A 218 6.43 -9.40 -38.09
N LYS A 219 6.34 -10.60 -37.52
CA LYS A 219 5.13 -11.07 -36.85
C LYS A 219 5.02 -10.37 -35.50
N GLY A 220 3.99 -9.53 -35.36
CA GLY A 220 3.66 -8.81 -34.13
C GLY A 220 3.53 -9.78 -32.95
N HIS A 221 4.33 -9.53 -31.91
CA HIS A 221 4.34 -10.31 -30.67
C HIS A 221 3.32 -9.72 -29.69
N ASN A 222 2.04 -10.06 -29.88
CA ASN A 222 0.97 -9.71 -28.93
C ASN A 222 0.83 -10.82 -27.87
N GLN A 223 1.76 -10.87 -26.90
CA GLN A 223 1.75 -11.83 -25.78
C GLN A 223 0.82 -11.42 -24.61
N SER A 224 -0.14 -10.53 -24.82
CA SER A 224 -1.04 -9.99 -23.79
C SER A 224 -2.41 -10.67 -23.89
N LEU A 225 -2.86 -11.36 -22.83
CA LEU A 225 -4.22 -11.90 -22.55
C LEU A 225 -4.89 -12.79 -23.62
N VAL A 226 -4.83 -12.41 -24.89
CA VAL A 226 -5.30 -13.16 -26.07
C VAL A 226 -4.59 -14.50 -26.19
N ASP A 227 -3.30 -14.59 -25.85
CA ASP A 227 -2.59 -15.88 -25.80
C ASP A 227 -3.07 -16.76 -24.64
N PHE A 228 -3.38 -16.18 -23.47
CA PHE A 228 -4.04 -16.91 -22.37
C PHE A 228 -5.44 -17.40 -22.80
N LEU A 229 -6.21 -16.57 -23.52
CA LEU A 229 -7.54 -16.90 -24.04
C LEU A 229 -7.49 -17.93 -25.20
N ARG A 230 -6.43 -17.93 -26.01
CA ARG A 230 -6.21 -18.88 -27.13
C ARG A 230 -5.65 -20.22 -26.68
N VAL A 231 -4.75 -20.23 -25.69
CA VAL A 231 -4.21 -21.47 -25.10
C VAL A 231 -5.31 -22.23 -24.34
N HIS A 232 -6.29 -21.52 -23.77
CA HIS A 232 -7.42 -22.13 -23.06
C HIS A 232 -8.73 -22.18 -23.86
N SER A 233 -8.72 -21.92 -25.17
CA SER A 233 -9.90 -22.20 -26.02
C SER A 233 -10.01 -23.66 -26.45
N SER A 234 -8.97 -24.47 -26.21
CA SER A 234 -8.95 -25.93 -26.46
C SER A 234 -9.05 -26.77 -25.19
N THR A 235 -9.18 -26.14 -24.03
CA THR A 235 -9.57 -26.77 -22.76
C THR A 235 -10.61 -25.87 -22.14
N THR A 236 -11.87 -26.25 -22.20
CA THR A 236 -12.94 -25.64 -21.41
C THR A 236 -12.43 -25.47 -19.98
N PRO A 237 -12.28 -24.23 -19.46
CA PRO A 237 -12.07 -24.03 -18.05
C PRO A 237 -13.39 -24.45 -17.41
N GLY A 238 -13.38 -25.62 -16.80
CA GLY A 238 -14.52 -26.16 -16.10
C GLY A 238 -15.02 -25.11 -15.13
N VAL A 239 -16.34 -25.10 -14.96
CA VAL A 239 -16.97 -24.75 -13.68
C VAL A 239 -16.06 -25.22 -12.54
N MET A 240 -15.96 -24.49 -11.43
CA MET A 240 -15.18 -24.92 -10.26
C MET A 240 -15.77 -26.19 -9.61
N THR A 241 -15.78 -27.31 -10.34
CA THR A 241 -16.09 -28.68 -9.94
C THR A 241 -15.71 -29.65 -11.06
N GLU A 242 -15.20 -30.82 -10.63
CA GLU A 242 -15.03 -32.08 -11.37
C GLU A 242 -13.82 -32.19 -12.30
N ASN A 243 -12.62 -32.31 -11.71
CA ASN A 243 -11.65 -33.35 -12.10
C ASN A 243 -10.58 -33.52 -11.01
N GLU A 244 -11.03 -33.90 -9.81
CA GLU A 244 -10.23 -34.66 -8.87
C GLU A 244 -11.07 -35.90 -8.53
N LYS A 245 -10.47 -37.10 -8.59
CA LYS A 245 -11.16 -38.31 -8.11
C LYS A 245 -11.62 -38.03 -6.68
N PRO A 246 -12.92 -38.19 -6.35
CA PRO A 246 -13.44 -37.77 -5.06
C PRO A 246 -12.78 -38.59 -3.95
N SER A 247 -12.06 -37.92 -3.06
CA SER A 247 -11.80 -38.45 -1.73
C SER A 247 -13.14 -38.69 -1.05
N LYS A 248 -13.34 -39.87 -0.46
CA LYS A 248 -14.61 -40.42 0.05
C LYS A 248 -15.36 -39.60 1.14
N ASP A 249 -14.95 -38.38 1.48
CA ASP A 249 -15.42 -37.65 2.66
C ASP A 249 -16.06 -36.26 2.44
N GLU A 250 -16.26 -35.81 1.19
CA GLU A 250 -16.84 -34.48 0.94
C GLU A 250 -18.37 -34.48 1.03
N LYS A 251 -18.93 -33.71 1.97
CA LYS A 251 -20.38 -33.63 2.20
C LYS A 251 -20.95 -32.31 1.68
N SER A 252 -22.01 -32.36 0.88
CA SER A 252 -22.68 -31.18 0.33
C SER A 252 -23.58 -30.50 1.36
N VAL A 253 -23.32 -29.23 1.68
CA VAL A 253 -23.96 -28.42 2.74
C VAL A 253 -24.73 -27.26 2.13
N ILE A 254 -25.88 -26.92 2.72
CA ILE A 254 -26.69 -25.77 2.31
C ILE A 254 -26.21 -24.48 2.99
N ALA A 255 -26.12 -24.51 4.32
CA ALA A 255 -25.83 -23.36 5.16
C ALA A 255 -25.07 -23.78 6.41
N ILE A 256 -24.33 -22.84 6.98
CA ILE A 256 -23.69 -22.98 8.29
C ILE A 256 -24.45 -22.10 9.27
N LYS A 257 -24.85 -22.64 10.43
CA LYS A 257 -25.58 -21.87 11.45
C LYS A 257 -24.67 -21.20 12.48
N LYS A 258 -23.65 -21.91 12.94
CA LYS A 258 -22.75 -21.47 14.00
C LYS A 258 -21.34 -21.93 13.73
N ILE A 259 -20.38 -21.05 13.95
CA ILE A 259 -18.94 -21.32 13.82
C ILE A 259 -18.27 -21.02 15.16
N THR A 260 -17.66 -22.04 15.76
CA THR A 260 -16.80 -21.92 16.94
C THR A 260 -15.35 -22.21 16.55
N SER A 261 -14.40 -22.04 17.49
CA SER A 261 -12.99 -22.34 17.24
C SER A 261 -12.70 -23.84 17.09
N TYR A 262 -13.62 -24.69 17.56
CA TYR A 262 -13.48 -26.15 17.65
C TYR A 262 -14.38 -26.89 16.67
N ALA A 263 -15.57 -26.38 16.41
CA ALA A 263 -16.58 -27.05 15.59
C ALA A 263 -17.51 -26.05 14.89
N PHE A 264 -18.20 -26.50 13.85
CA PHE A 264 -19.27 -25.74 13.20
C PHE A 264 -20.50 -26.62 12.95
N THR A 265 -21.68 -26.00 12.95
CA THR A 265 -22.95 -26.66 12.69
C THR A 265 -23.34 -26.48 11.23
N ALA A 266 -23.28 -27.54 10.44
CA ALA A 266 -23.65 -27.56 9.03
C ALA A 266 -25.04 -28.17 8.83
N VAL A 267 -25.79 -27.62 7.88
CA VAL A 267 -27.14 -28.06 7.53
C VAL A 267 -27.12 -28.83 6.21
N TYR A 268 -27.61 -30.08 6.26
CA TYR A 268 -27.65 -31.01 5.13
C TYR A 268 -29.07 -31.31 4.69
N VAL A 269 -29.25 -31.66 3.41
CA VAL A 269 -30.46 -32.33 2.93
C VAL A 269 -30.19 -33.84 2.88
N GLU A 270 -30.86 -34.60 3.74
CA GLU A 270 -30.84 -36.07 3.68
C GLU A 270 -32.29 -36.57 3.50
N GLY A 271 -32.61 -37.04 2.30
CA GLY A 271 -33.98 -37.40 1.92
C GLY A 271 -34.95 -36.21 1.95
N LYS A 272 -36.03 -36.31 2.75
CA LYS A 272 -37.07 -35.27 2.93
C LYS A 272 -36.92 -34.47 4.24
N LYS A 273 -35.73 -34.46 4.86
CA LYS A 273 -35.47 -33.73 6.12
C LYS A 273 -34.17 -32.91 6.03
N LEU A 274 -34.17 -31.77 6.71
CA LEU A 274 -32.95 -31.03 7.00
C LEU A 274 -32.34 -31.55 8.30
N ILE A 275 -31.06 -31.92 8.26
CA ILE A 275 -30.33 -32.42 9.42
C ILE A 275 -29.20 -31.45 9.74
N GLU A 276 -29.11 -31.09 11.01
CA GLU A 276 -28.01 -30.30 11.56
C GLU A 276 -26.98 -31.26 12.12
N LYS A 277 -25.74 -31.16 11.65
CA LYS A 277 -24.63 -31.96 12.15
C LYS A 277 -23.47 -31.05 12.55
N GLU A 278 -22.97 -31.29 13.75
CA GLU A 278 -21.77 -30.63 14.23
C GLU A 278 -20.53 -31.35 13.68
N ILE A 279 -19.64 -30.58 13.06
CA ILE A 279 -18.37 -31.07 12.51
C ILE A 279 -17.23 -30.42 13.28
N LYS A 280 -16.35 -31.26 13.82
CA LYS A 280 -15.11 -30.81 14.45
C LYS A 280 -14.16 -30.23 13.39
N GLN A 281 -13.66 -29.02 13.64
CA GLN A 281 -12.63 -28.39 12.82
C GLN A 281 -11.27 -28.91 13.27
N LYS A 282 -10.47 -29.47 12.35
CA LYS A 282 -9.07 -29.79 12.65
C LYS A 282 -8.23 -28.51 12.59
N LYS A 283 -7.20 -28.40 13.44
CA LYS A 283 -6.18 -27.34 13.34
C LYS A 283 -4.99 -27.89 12.58
N THR A 284 -4.58 -27.16 11.54
CA THR A 284 -3.44 -27.50 10.68
C THR A 284 -2.45 -26.34 10.74
N PHE A 285 -1.18 -26.62 10.96
CA PHE A 285 -0.10 -25.63 10.87
C PHE A 285 1.17 -26.27 10.34
N TYR A 286 2.11 -25.43 9.90
CA TYR A 286 3.35 -25.88 9.28
C TYR A 286 4.56 -25.29 10.01
N LEU A 287 5.56 -26.13 10.25
CA LEU A 287 6.81 -25.75 10.89
C LEU A 287 7.96 -25.74 9.90
N HIS A 288 8.73 -24.67 9.91
CA HIS A 288 9.94 -24.52 9.13
C HIS A 288 11.17 -24.56 10.05
N ALA A 289 12.09 -25.48 9.78
CA ALA A 289 13.35 -25.64 10.49
C ALA A 289 14.37 -26.35 9.57
N ASP A 290 15.59 -26.55 10.06
CA ASP A 290 16.58 -27.40 9.37
C ASP A 290 16.16 -28.86 9.37
N THR A 291 16.58 -29.62 8.34
CA THR A 291 16.11 -30.99 8.09
C THR A 291 16.30 -31.91 9.30
N SER A 292 17.43 -31.82 10.00
CA SER A 292 17.71 -32.61 11.22
C SER A 292 16.80 -32.27 12.40
N VAL A 293 16.32 -31.03 12.48
CA VAL A 293 15.34 -30.59 13.49
C VAL A 293 13.96 -31.13 13.13
N LEU A 294 13.57 -31.04 11.85
CA LEU A 294 12.29 -31.54 11.36
C LEU A 294 12.13 -33.04 11.61
N ASP A 295 13.16 -33.84 11.36
CA ASP A 295 13.12 -35.30 11.59
C ASP A 295 12.97 -35.63 13.10
N ARG A 296 13.61 -34.86 13.98
CA ARG A 296 13.43 -34.96 15.44
C ARG A 296 12.01 -34.59 15.88
N ILE A 297 11.45 -33.54 15.30
CA ILE A 297 10.06 -33.11 15.56
C ILE A 297 9.08 -34.21 15.12
N ILE A 298 9.25 -34.77 13.93
CA ILE A 298 8.42 -35.87 13.43
C ILE A 298 8.50 -37.07 14.39
N ALA A 299 9.70 -37.48 14.80
CA ALA A 299 9.88 -38.59 15.74
C ALA A 299 9.18 -38.33 17.08
N THR A 300 9.26 -37.10 17.59
CA THR A 300 8.63 -36.69 18.86
C THR A 300 7.11 -36.77 18.77
N TYR A 301 6.51 -36.21 17.71
CA TYR A 301 5.07 -36.24 17.50
C TYR A 301 4.53 -37.64 17.17
N THR A 302 5.32 -38.47 16.47
CA THR A 302 4.94 -39.86 16.17
C THR A 302 4.97 -40.73 17.43
N ALA A 303 5.92 -40.50 18.34
CA ALA A 303 6.00 -41.19 19.62
C ALA A 303 4.84 -40.88 20.58
N LEU A 304 4.16 -39.74 20.38
CA LEU A 304 3.04 -39.29 21.22
C LEU A 304 1.75 -40.10 21.05
N ASN A 305 1.66 -40.99 20.05
CA ASN A 305 0.66 -42.05 19.90
C ASN A 305 -0.80 -41.64 20.27
N SER A 306 -1.20 -40.40 19.99
CA SER A 306 -2.62 -40.04 19.98
C SER A 306 -3.17 -40.29 18.57
N THR A 307 -4.26 -41.06 18.49
CA THR A 307 -4.98 -41.41 17.25
C THR A 307 -5.50 -40.19 16.47
N GLU A 308 -5.29 -38.97 16.95
CA GLU A 308 -5.85 -37.72 16.44
C GLU A 308 -4.80 -36.72 15.91
N VAL A 309 -3.50 -37.02 16.00
CA VAL A 309 -2.41 -36.18 15.47
C VAL A 309 -1.79 -36.84 14.24
N SER A 310 -1.83 -36.14 13.09
CA SER A 310 -1.12 -36.58 11.88
C SER A 310 0.01 -35.61 11.55
N VAL A 311 1.20 -36.16 11.32
CA VAL A 311 2.39 -35.38 10.97
C VAL A 311 2.94 -35.88 9.63
N GLU A 312 3.15 -34.95 8.70
CA GLU A 312 3.72 -35.26 7.38
C GLU A 312 4.81 -34.25 6.99
N LYS A 313 5.89 -34.73 6.39
CA LYS A 313 6.93 -33.87 5.80
C LYS A 313 6.50 -33.45 4.40
N VAL A 314 6.50 -32.15 4.13
CA VAL A 314 6.04 -31.58 2.85
C VAL A 314 7.05 -30.56 2.31
N VAL A 315 7.18 -30.51 0.99
CA VAL A 315 8.02 -29.51 0.29
C VAL A 315 7.11 -28.54 -0.45
N LYS A 316 7.05 -27.30 0.00
CA LYS A 316 6.12 -26.28 -0.51
C LYS A 316 6.79 -24.90 -0.60
N HIS A 317 6.10 -23.94 -1.19
CA HIS A 317 6.42 -22.52 -1.05
C HIS A 317 5.80 -21.99 0.23
N ALA A 318 6.33 -20.91 0.79
CA ALA A 318 5.71 -20.23 1.93
C ALA A 318 5.75 -18.72 1.78
N VAL A 319 4.78 -18.06 2.41
CA VAL A 319 4.67 -16.60 2.42
C VAL A 319 5.96 -15.98 2.98
N GLY A 320 6.54 -15.03 2.24
CA GLY A 320 7.77 -14.35 2.62
C GLY A 320 9.07 -15.15 2.45
N ILE A 321 9.01 -16.40 1.98
CA ILE A 321 10.20 -17.24 1.72
C ILE A 321 10.40 -17.43 0.21
N THR A 322 11.61 -17.16 -0.26
CA THR A 322 12.00 -17.44 -1.65
C THR A 322 12.34 -18.92 -1.85
N GLY A 323 11.72 -19.55 -2.86
CA GLY A 323 11.99 -20.94 -3.24
C GLY A 323 11.11 -21.96 -2.51
N ARG A 324 11.32 -23.24 -2.80
CA ARG A 324 10.66 -24.34 -2.07
C ARG A 324 11.50 -24.69 -0.85
N ARG A 325 10.85 -24.93 0.29
CA ARG A 325 11.48 -25.38 1.53
C ARG A 325 10.78 -26.61 2.07
N GLU A 326 11.48 -27.32 2.95
CA GLU A 326 10.91 -28.41 3.72
C GLU A 326 10.13 -27.84 4.91
N PHE A 327 8.95 -28.41 5.12
CA PHE A 327 8.08 -28.12 6.25
C PHE A 327 7.58 -29.42 6.86
N VAL A 328 7.24 -29.37 8.14
CA VAL A 328 6.46 -30.41 8.80
C VAL A 328 5.05 -29.89 8.98
N LYS A 329 4.07 -30.52 8.33
CA LYS A 329 2.65 -30.25 8.53
C LYS A 329 2.16 -31.07 9.70
N VAL A 330 1.52 -30.40 10.64
CA VAL A 330 0.89 -31.01 11.81
C VAL A 330 -0.61 -30.74 11.73
N VAL A 331 -1.41 -31.80 11.83
CA VAL A 331 -2.88 -31.72 11.93
C VAL A 331 -3.32 -32.33 13.24
N MET A 332 -4.14 -31.62 14.03
CA MET A 332 -4.62 -32.09 15.33
C MET A 332 -6.00 -31.51 15.70
N ASP A 333 -6.67 -32.08 16.71
CA ASP A 333 -7.91 -31.51 17.27
C ASP A 333 -7.57 -30.21 18.03
N PRO A 334 -8.30 -29.09 17.83
CA PRO A 334 -8.03 -27.83 18.53
C PRO A 334 -8.19 -27.92 20.06
N VAL A 335 -8.97 -28.87 20.59
CA VAL A 335 -9.06 -29.11 22.04
C VAL A 335 -7.76 -29.71 22.57
N GLU A 336 -7.18 -30.66 21.83
CA GLU A 336 -5.88 -31.25 22.14
C GLU A 336 -4.76 -30.23 21.97
N PHE A 337 -4.83 -29.40 20.92
CA PHE A 337 -3.94 -28.26 20.73
C PHE A 337 -3.96 -27.40 21.99
N ASN A 338 -5.10 -26.83 22.41
CA ASN A 338 -5.14 -25.93 23.56
C ASN A 338 -4.72 -26.58 24.90
N SER A 339 -5.07 -27.85 25.13
CA SER A 339 -4.71 -28.54 26.39
C SER A 339 -3.24 -28.95 26.46
N LYS A 340 -2.63 -29.33 25.32
CA LYS A 340 -1.20 -29.68 25.23
C LYS A 340 -0.31 -28.49 24.86
N PHE A 341 -0.87 -27.37 24.39
CA PHE A 341 -0.15 -26.18 23.88
C PHE A 341 0.91 -25.67 24.85
N HIS A 342 0.55 -25.53 26.12
CA HIS A 342 1.45 -25.02 27.17
C HIS A 342 2.64 -25.93 27.48
N LYS A 343 2.62 -27.21 27.06
CA LYS A 343 3.78 -28.12 27.21
C LYS A 343 4.79 -27.95 26.07
N TYR A 344 4.38 -27.40 24.93
CA TYR A 344 5.18 -27.31 23.71
C TYR A 344 5.53 -25.88 23.31
N THR A 345 5.12 -24.86 24.07
CA THR A 345 5.56 -23.47 23.90
C THR A 345 7.08 -23.37 23.80
N ASN A 346 7.82 -24.12 24.63
CA ASN A 346 9.29 -24.18 24.58
C ASN A 346 9.85 -24.73 23.24
N LEU A 347 9.09 -25.59 22.53
CA LEU A 347 9.48 -26.09 21.21
C LEU A 347 9.29 -24.99 20.16
N PHE A 348 8.17 -24.27 20.21
CA PHE A 348 7.85 -23.18 19.28
C PHE A 348 8.69 -21.92 19.48
N GLU A 349 9.14 -21.69 20.72
CA GLU A 349 10.05 -20.61 21.10
C GLU A 349 11.53 -21.01 20.95
N SER A 350 11.80 -22.26 20.52
CA SER A 350 13.17 -22.68 20.29
C SER A 350 13.77 -21.94 19.09
N PRO A 351 15.03 -21.49 19.17
CA PRO A 351 15.71 -20.82 18.06
C PRO A 351 15.93 -21.75 16.85
N GLU A 352 15.71 -23.06 17.01
CA GLU A 352 15.80 -24.05 15.93
C GLU A 352 14.63 -23.96 14.94
N ILE A 353 13.47 -23.44 15.37
CA ILE A 353 12.30 -23.23 14.51
C ILE A 353 12.40 -21.85 13.86
N LYS A 354 12.61 -21.84 12.54
CA LYS A 354 12.78 -20.62 11.73
C LYS A 354 11.47 -19.90 11.46
N GLY A 355 10.34 -20.60 11.49
CA GLY A 355 9.02 -20.01 11.28
C GLY A 355 7.86 -20.98 11.43
N ILE A 356 6.70 -20.44 11.78
CA ILE A 356 5.43 -21.15 11.92
C ILE A 356 4.42 -20.52 10.98
N TYR A 357 3.70 -21.35 10.22
CA TYR A 357 2.74 -20.90 9.23
C TYR A 357 1.36 -21.54 9.46
N GLU A 358 0.31 -20.79 9.12
CA GLU A 358 -1.11 -21.16 9.22
C GLU A 358 -1.60 -21.44 10.65
N LEU A 359 -0.91 -20.90 11.65
CA LEU A 359 -1.30 -21.08 13.05
C LEU A 359 -2.62 -20.36 13.37
N ASP A 360 -2.81 -19.17 12.80
CA ASP A 360 -3.90 -18.25 13.11
C ASP A 360 -4.93 -18.11 11.98
N VAL A 361 -5.05 -19.14 11.13
CA VAL A 361 -6.08 -19.16 10.07
C VAL A 361 -7.48 -19.00 10.69
N PRO A 362 -8.29 -18.04 10.20
CA PRO A 362 -9.64 -17.80 10.72
C PRO A 362 -10.49 -19.08 10.74
N LYS A 363 -11.22 -19.28 11.84
CA LYS A 363 -12.12 -20.44 12.03
C LYS A 363 -13.18 -20.55 10.93
N GLU A 364 -13.58 -19.42 10.35
CA GLU A 364 -14.53 -19.33 9.25
C GLU A 364 -13.95 -19.96 7.97
N VAL A 365 -12.71 -19.60 7.62
CA VAL A 365 -12.00 -20.14 6.45
C VAL A 365 -11.75 -21.63 6.61
N ARG A 366 -11.34 -22.07 7.82
CA ARG A 366 -11.20 -23.50 8.14
C ARG A 366 -12.49 -24.26 7.95
N ALA A 367 -13.63 -23.75 8.44
CA ALA A 367 -14.93 -24.39 8.25
C ALA A 367 -15.32 -24.48 6.76
N LEU A 368 -15.11 -23.41 5.98
CA LEU A 368 -15.41 -23.35 4.55
C LEU A 368 -14.56 -24.30 3.70
N SER A 369 -13.34 -24.65 4.14
CA SER A 369 -12.49 -25.61 3.43
C SER A 369 -13.00 -27.05 3.48
N MET A 370 -13.85 -27.39 4.45
CA MET A 370 -14.31 -28.76 4.71
C MET A 370 -15.63 -29.13 4.02
N VAL A 371 -16.29 -28.17 3.36
CA VAL A 371 -17.67 -28.29 2.87
C VAL A 371 -17.84 -27.71 1.47
N LYS A 372 -18.82 -28.24 0.71
CA LYS A 372 -19.21 -27.74 -0.61
C LYS A 372 -20.66 -27.28 -0.59
N PHE A 373 -21.02 -26.30 -1.42
CA PHE A 373 -22.37 -25.77 -1.48
C PHE A 373 -23.33 -26.71 -2.23
N LYS A 374 -24.56 -26.85 -1.71
CA LYS A 374 -25.68 -27.46 -2.42
C LYS A 374 -26.77 -26.43 -2.63
N ARG A 375 -27.10 -26.15 -3.89
CA ARG A 375 -28.19 -25.25 -4.26
C ARG A 375 -29.55 -25.83 -3.83
N VAL A 376 -30.38 -24.98 -3.24
CA VAL A 376 -31.75 -25.29 -2.81
C VAL A 376 -32.70 -24.12 -3.10
N PRO A 377 -34.03 -24.34 -3.14
CA PRO A 377 -35.03 -23.28 -3.24
C PRO A 377 -34.84 -22.19 -2.18
N VAL A 378 -35.09 -20.93 -2.56
CA VAL A 378 -34.91 -19.76 -1.69
C VAL A 378 -36.24 -19.01 -1.57
N TYR A 379 -36.60 -18.67 -0.35
CA TYR A 379 -37.82 -17.95 0.01
C TYR A 379 -37.45 -16.71 0.83
N VAL A 380 -38.13 -15.59 0.62
CA VAL A 380 -37.84 -14.33 1.33
C VAL A 380 -39.10 -13.83 2.03
N ILE A 381 -38.98 -13.52 3.32
CA ILE A 381 -40.07 -13.04 4.17
C ILE A 381 -39.71 -11.67 4.73
N THR A 382 -40.60 -10.71 4.55
CA THR A 382 -40.54 -9.40 5.22
C THR A 382 -41.76 -9.18 6.09
N THR A 383 -41.61 -8.33 7.11
CA THR A 383 -42.67 -8.01 8.07
C THR A 383 -42.79 -6.53 8.27
N CYS A 384 -44.01 -6.02 8.36
CA CYS A 384 -44.32 -4.66 8.79
C CYS A 384 -45.44 -4.70 9.82
N THR A 385 -45.46 -3.78 10.77
CA THR A 385 -46.58 -3.62 11.71
C THR A 385 -47.43 -2.42 11.32
N SER A 386 -48.74 -2.64 11.17
CA SER A 386 -49.76 -1.63 10.88
C SER A 386 -50.83 -1.73 11.96
N GLU A 387 -51.15 -0.61 12.63
CA GLU A 387 -52.17 -0.56 13.69
C GLU A 387 -52.02 -1.64 14.80
N GLY A 388 -50.77 -2.00 15.14
CA GLY A 388 -50.49 -3.05 16.13
C GLY A 388 -50.65 -4.50 15.63
N LYS A 389 -51.02 -4.72 14.37
CA LYS A 389 -51.09 -6.05 13.72
C LYS A 389 -49.91 -6.27 12.75
N PRO A 390 -49.28 -7.45 12.74
CA PRO A 390 -48.18 -7.75 11.82
C PRO A 390 -48.69 -8.21 10.45
N ILE A 391 -48.18 -7.61 9.38
CA ILE A 391 -48.38 -8.02 7.99
C ILE A 391 -47.09 -8.68 7.48
N TYR A 392 -47.23 -9.85 6.86
CA TYR A 392 -46.12 -10.62 6.29
C TYR A 392 -46.19 -10.62 4.77
N ALA A 393 -45.07 -10.38 4.10
CA ALA A 393 -44.94 -10.62 2.66
C ALA A 393 -43.93 -11.74 2.41
N LEU A 394 -44.33 -12.74 1.63
CA LEU A 394 -43.52 -13.88 1.21
C LEU A 394 -43.29 -13.79 -0.30
N TYR A 395 -42.03 -13.94 -0.73
CA TYR A 395 -41.69 -14.11 -2.13
C TYR A 395 -41.14 -15.52 -2.41
N THR A 396 -41.75 -16.21 -3.38
CA THR A 396 -41.39 -17.58 -3.82
C THR A 396 -40.78 -17.63 -5.23
N GLY A 397 -40.65 -16.50 -5.92
CA GLY A 397 -40.20 -16.48 -7.33
C GLY A 397 -38.74 -16.91 -7.56
N LEU A 398 -37.88 -16.89 -6.54
CA LEU A 398 -36.47 -17.27 -6.67
C LEU A 398 -36.24 -18.77 -6.88
N SER A 399 -37.20 -19.62 -6.53
CA SER A 399 -37.06 -21.09 -6.61
C SER A 399 -37.30 -21.65 -8.02
N LYS A 400 -37.85 -20.86 -8.95
CA LYS A 400 -38.36 -21.37 -10.24
C LYS A 400 -37.31 -21.52 -11.34
N SER A 401 -36.13 -20.89 -11.22
CA SER A 401 -35.09 -20.97 -12.26
C SER A 401 -33.67 -20.71 -11.73
N PRO A 402 -32.62 -21.20 -12.41
CA PRO A 402 -31.23 -20.99 -12.02
C PRO A 402 -30.81 -19.51 -11.98
N THR A 403 -31.42 -18.68 -12.82
CA THR A 403 -31.23 -17.23 -12.87
C THR A 403 -32.62 -16.57 -12.84
N PRO A 404 -33.20 -16.37 -11.64
CA PRO A 404 -34.54 -15.82 -11.53
C PRO A 404 -34.59 -14.39 -12.04
N ARG A 405 -35.52 -14.10 -12.96
CA ARG A 405 -35.81 -12.71 -13.37
C ARG A 405 -36.54 -12.02 -12.22
N ILE A 406 -35.81 -11.16 -11.51
CA ILE A 406 -36.37 -10.35 -10.42
C ILE A 406 -37.16 -9.19 -11.04
N PRO A 407 -38.43 -8.97 -10.64
CA PRO A 407 -39.19 -7.79 -11.04
C PRO A 407 -38.50 -6.49 -10.60
N GLU A 408 -38.49 -5.46 -11.46
CA GLU A 408 -37.90 -4.16 -11.10
C GLU A 408 -38.69 -3.47 -9.98
N VAL A 409 -40.03 -3.61 -10.05
CA VAL A 409 -41.00 -3.10 -9.07
C VAL A 409 -41.79 -4.28 -8.50
N PHE A 410 -41.95 -4.29 -7.17
CA PHE A 410 -42.76 -5.28 -6.47
C PHE A 410 -44.11 -4.66 -6.13
N GLU A 411 -45.17 -5.25 -6.66
CA GLU A 411 -46.57 -4.93 -6.33
C GLU A 411 -47.25 -6.15 -5.69
N PRO A 412 -48.36 -5.96 -4.94
CA PRO A 412 -49.14 -7.08 -4.39
C PRO A 412 -49.62 -8.08 -5.45
N SER A 413 -49.78 -7.64 -6.69
CA SER A 413 -50.17 -8.42 -7.88
C SER A 413 -49.00 -9.22 -8.49
N THR A 414 -47.77 -9.02 -8.03
CA THR A 414 -46.56 -9.61 -8.63
C THR A 414 -46.53 -11.13 -8.42
N VAL A 415 -46.24 -11.86 -9.50
CA VAL A 415 -46.22 -13.33 -9.49
C VAL A 415 -45.24 -13.86 -8.44
N GLY A 416 -45.76 -14.63 -7.47
CA GLY A 416 -44.98 -15.25 -6.40
C GLY A 416 -44.85 -14.40 -5.13
N VAL A 417 -45.47 -13.21 -5.08
CA VAL A 417 -45.67 -12.45 -3.84
C VAL A 417 -46.97 -12.89 -3.16
N HIS A 418 -46.90 -13.18 -1.87
CA HIS A 418 -48.05 -13.57 -1.06
C HIS A 418 -48.09 -12.73 0.23
N LEU A 419 -49.23 -12.14 0.53
CA LEU A 419 -49.47 -11.36 1.75
C LEU A 419 -50.23 -12.19 2.78
N PHE A 420 -49.84 -12.08 4.04
CA PHE A 420 -50.51 -12.75 5.16
C PHE A 420 -50.71 -11.78 6.32
N ASP A 421 -51.90 -11.81 6.92
CA ASP A 421 -52.25 -10.99 8.09
C ASP A 421 -51.93 -11.69 9.42
N ASN A 422 -51.70 -13.02 9.39
CA ASN A 422 -51.44 -13.83 10.59
C ASN A 422 -50.27 -14.81 10.39
N ARG A 423 -49.51 -15.05 11.48
CA ARG A 423 -48.38 -15.99 11.51
C ARG A 423 -48.77 -17.47 11.22
N PRO A 424 -49.90 -18.02 11.71
CA PRO A 424 -50.29 -19.41 11.46
C PRO A 424 -50.53 -19.70 9.97
N ASP A 425 -51.10 -18.75 9.23
CA ASP A 425 -51.42 -18.90 7.80
C ASP A 425 -50.14 -18.95 6.96
N LEU A 426 -49.16 -18.10 7.29
CA LEU A 426 -47.81 -18.16 6.72
C LEU A 426 -47.16 -19.52 6.93
N VAL A 427 -47.21 -20.07 8.16
CA VAL A 427 -46.64 -21.38 8.47
C VAL A 427 -47.37 -22.52 7.75
N LYS A 428 -48.71 -22.42 7.61
CA LYS A 428 -49.52 -23.38 6.85
C LYS A 428 -49.12 -23.39 5.37
N TYR A 429 -48.85 -22.22 4.80
CA TYR A 429 -48.39 -22.08 3.41
C TYR A 429 -46.95 -22.57 3.19
N LEU A 430 -46.05 -22.41 4.17
CA LEU A 430 -44.66 -22.88 4.06
C LEU A 430 -44.51 -24.40 4.20
N LYS A 431 -45.42 -25.11 4.89
CA LYS A 431 -45.34 -26.57 5.10
C LYS A 431 -45.30 -27.43 3.82
N PRO A 432 -46.11 -27.16 2.78
CA PRO A 432 -46.11 -27.94 1.54
C PRO A 432 -44.98 -27.59 0.55
N LEU A 433 -44.24 -26.49 0.77
CA LEU A 433 -43.16 -26.09 -0.14
C LEU A 433 -41.94 -27.01 -0.06
N ASP A 434 -41.15 -27.03 -1.14
CA ASP A 434 -39.90 -27.77 -1.21
C ASP A 434 -38.88 -27.27 -0.18
N LEU A 435 -38.09 -28.19 0.37
CA LEU A 435 -37.09 -27.88 1.40
C LEU A 435 -36.08 -26.85 0.87
N GLY A 436 -36.08 -25.67 1.46
CA GLY A 436 -35.27 -24.55 1.03
C GLY A 436 -34.76 -23.68 2.18
N VAL A 437 -34.15 -22.56 1.80
CA VAL A 437 -33.67 -21.52 2.72
C VAL A 437 -34.69 -20.39 2.77
N VAL A 438 -35.10 -20.03 3.98
CA VAL A 438 -36.03 -18.94 4.24
C VAL A 438 -35.26 -17.77 4.84
N PHE A 439 -35.16 -16.68 4.10
CA PHE A 439 -34.57 -15.45 4.57
C PHE A 439 -35.62 -14.55 5.23
N TYR A 440 -35.29 -13.99 6.40
CA TYR A 440 -36.16 -13.07 7.15
C TYR A 440 -35.41 -11.81 7.59
N THR A 441 -36.09 -10.68 7.78
CA THR A 441 -35.42 -9.42 8.19
C THR A 441 -35.09 -9.38 9.70
N LYS A 442 -33.89 -8.88 10.05
CA LYS A 442 -33.24 -8.96 11.38
C LYS A 442 -33.99 -8.32 12.58
N ASN A 443 -35.14 -7.67 12.36
CA ASN A 443 -35.98 -7.07 13.42
C ASN A 443 -37.41 -7.61 13.47
N SER A 444 -37.68 -8.72 12.79
CA SER A 444 -38.98 -9.38 12.80
C SER A 444 -39.04 -10.44 13.91
N SER A 445 -40.20 -10.61 14.55
CA SER A 445 -40.47 -11.63 15.61
C SER A 445 -40.44 -13.09 15.09
N LEU A 446 -39.79 -13.31 13.94
CA LEU A 446 -39.73 -14.54 13.18
C LEU A 446 -38.47 -15.37 13.42
N SER A 447 -37.56 -14.93 14.29
CA SER A 447 -36.36 -15.70 14.67
C SER A 447 -36.66 -17.10 15.23
N ALA A 448 -37.89 -17.34 15.69
CA ALA A 448 -38.33 -18.59 16.32
C ALA A 448 -39.38 -19.40 15.51
N ILE A 449 -39.50 -19.23 14.19
CA ILE A 449 -40.42 -20.10 13.42
C ILE A 449 -39.80 -21.51 13.28
N LYS A 450 -40.41 -22.51 13.94
CA LYS A 450 -40.08 -23.92 13.73
C LYS A 450 -40.68 -24.41 12.39
N VAL A 451 -39.97 -24.24 11.29
CA VAL A 451 -40.34 -24.74 9.96
C VAL A 451 -39.35 -25.83 9.53
N LYS A 452 -39.76 -26.71 8.61
CA LYS A 452 -38.89 -27.68 7.92
C LYS A 452 -37.76 -27.03 7.07
N HIS A 453 -37.67 -25.70 7.03
CA HIS A 453 -36.76 -24.94 6.17
C HIS A 453 -35.58 -24.39 6.97
N CYS A 454 -34.46 -24.09 6.31
CA CYS A 454 -33.32 -23.44 6.94
C CYS A 454 -33.58 -21.93 7.04
N VAL A 455 -33.77 -21.41 8.25
CA VAL A 455 -34.14 -20.01 8.46
C VAL A 455 -32.87 -19.16 8.69
N MET A 456 -32.69 -18.11 7.89
CA MET A 456 -31.51 -17.22 7.89
C MET A 456 -31.93 -15.76 7.99
N ALA A 457 -31.28 -14.97 8.83
CA ALA A 457 -31.55 -13.53 8.91
C ALA A 457 -30.91 -12.80 7.72
N ILE A 458 -31.53 -11.69 7.27
CA ILE A 458 -30.95 -10.69 6.36
C ILE A 458 -31.00 -9.31 7.03
N ASP A 459 -29.90 -8.57 6.90
CA ASP A 459 -29.79 -7.19 7.34
C ASP A 459 -30.37 -6.21 6.30
N VAL A 460 -31.63 -5.84 6.49
CA VAL A 460 -32.34 -4.81 5.72
C VAL A 460 -33.09 -3.92 6.72
N LEU A 461 -32.96 -2.60 6.57
CA LEU A 461 -33.69 -1.63 7.38
C LEU A 461 -35.20 -1.83 7.18
N VAL A 462 -35.91 -2.14 8.25
CA VAL A 462 -37.36 -2.34 8.26
C VAL A 462 -38.03 -1.06 8.76
N THR A 463 -39.01 -0.55 8.01
CA THR A 463 -39.91 0.51 8.48
C THR A 463 -40.84 -0.08 9.55
N LYS A 464 -40.72 0.39 10.79
CA LYS A 464 -41.31 -0.31 11.95
C LYS A 464 -42.78 -0.01 12.18
N THR A 465 -43.31 1.17 11.85
CA THR A 465 -44.71 1.48 12.17
C THR A 465 -45.27 2.51 11.21
N ILE A 466 -46.30 2.13 10.47
CA ILE A 466 -47.05 3.04 9.59
C ILE A 466 -48.52 2.92 9.98
N GLN A 467 -49.19 4.06 10.20
CA GLN A 467 -50.59 4.09 10.63
C GLN A 467 -51.55 3.69 9.51
N ASP A 468 -51.21 4.02 8.26
CA ASP A 468 -52.04 3.77 7.10
C ASP A 468 -51.70 2.44 6.40
N LYS A 469 -52.70 1.57 6.22
CA LYS A 469 -52.51 0.20 5.68
C LYS A 469 -51.96 0.20 4.24
N SER A 470 -52.37 1.18 3.43
CA SER A 470 -51.93 1.32 2.04
C SER A 470 -50.43 1.69 1.95
N ALA A 471 -50.01 2.66 2.75
CA ALA A 471 -48.61 3.07 2.89
C ALA A 471 -47.74 1.97 3.52
N ALA A 472 -48.30 1.21 4.47
CA ALA A 472 -47.62 0.05 5.07
C ALA A 472 -47.32 -1.04 4.03
N ILE A 473 -48.26 -1.33 3.12
CA ILE A 473 -48.05 -2.31 2.04
C ILE A 473 -46.99 -1.81 1.05
N SER A 474 -47.00 -0.52 0.67
CA SER A 474 -46.00 0.05 -0.22
C SER A 474 -44.58 -0.03 0.36
N ALA A 475 -44.41 0.37 1.62
CA ALA A 475 -43.12 0.27 2.32
C ALA A 475 -42.68 -1.19 2.52
N LEU A 476 -43.63 -2.10 2.76
CA LEU A 476 -43.37 -3.55 2.87
C LEU A 476 -42.86 -4.12 1.54
N MET A 477 -43.42 -3.70 0.40
CA MET A 477 -42.97 -4.13 -0.93
C MET A 477 -41.59 -3.56 -1.28
N GLU A 478 -41.30 -2.31 -0.92
CA GLU A 478 -39.96 -1.75 -1.10
C GLU A 478 -38.92 -2.51 -0.26
N THR A 479 -39.26 -2.82 0.99
CA THR A 479 -38.42 -3.65 1.87
C THR A 479 -38.25 -5.05 1.30
N LEU A 480 -39.31 -5.65 0.74
CA LEU A 480 -39.26 -6.95 0.07
C LEU A 480 -38.34 -6.92 -1.16
N ASN A 481 -38.40 -5.89 -1.99
CA ASN A 481 -37.52 -5.73 -3.15
C ASN A 481 -36.04 -5.69 -2.73
N LYS A 482 -35.72 -4.88 -1.70
CA LYS A 482 -34.36 -4.81 -1.12
C LYS A 482 -33.91 -6.17 -0.56
N ALA A 483 -34.78 -6.86 0.18
CA ALA A 483 -34.49 -8.16 0.77
C ALA A 483 -34.29 -9.26 -0.29
N VAL A 484 -35.12 -9.30 -1.33
CA VAL A 484 -35.02 -10.26 -2.43
C VAL A 484 -33.73 -10.07 -3.22
N LYS A 485 -33.36 -8.82 -3.55
CA LYS A 485 -32.08 -8.51 -4.21
C LYS A 485 -30.89 -8.96 -3.37
N LYS A 486 -30.90 -8.72 -2.05
CA LYS A 486 -29.82 -9.13 -1.14
C LYS A 486 -29.74 -10.65 -0.97
N ALA A 487 -30.89 -11.33 -0.86
CA ALA A 487 -30.95 -12.79 -0.78
C ALA A 487 -30.39 -13.45 -2.05
N GLN A 488 -30.79 -12.96 -3.23
CA GLN A 488 -30.29 -13.49 -4.50
C GLN A 488 -28.78 -13.31 -4.63
N LYS A 489 -28.26 -12.11 -4.31
CA LYS A 489 -26.81 -11.86 -4.29
C LYS A 489 -26.06 -12.87 -3.42
N GLN A 490 -26.56 -13.15 -2.22
CA GLN A 490 -25.91 -14.10 -1.31
C GLN A 490 -25.88 -15.53 -1.87
N VAL A 491 -26.95 -15.94 -2.55
CA VAL A 491 -27.06 -17.26 -3.18
C VAL A 491 -26.15 -17.36 -4.40
N ASP A 492 -26.12 -16.31 -5.23
CA ASP A 492 -25.26 -16.23 -6.41
C ASP A 492 -23.78 -16.28 -6.04
N ILE A 493 -23.38 -15.57 -4.99
CA ILE A 493 -22.01 -15.64 -4.45
C ILE A 493 -21.70 -17.06 -3.93
N SER A 494 -22.64 -17.68 -3.23
CA SER A 494 -22.50 -19.03 -2.69
C SER A 494 -22.32 -20.07 -3.81
N GLU A 495 -23.08 -19.92 -4.90
CA GLU A 495 -22.97 -20.74 -6.11
C GLU A 495 -21.63 -20.55 -6.82
N PHE A 496 -21.20 -19.29 -7.00
CA PHE A 496 -19.93 -18.99 -7.65
C PHE A 496 -18.71 -19.49 -6.85
N ALA A 497 -18.65 -19.17 -5.55
CA ALA A 497 -17.52 -19.52 -4.70
C ALA A 497 -17.58 -20.98 -4.18
N ASN A 498 -18.69 -21.67 -4.45
CA ASN A 498 -18.99 -23.02 -3.95
C ASN A 498 -18.89 -23.10 -2.40
N ILE A 499 -19.47 -22.11 -1.73
CA ILE A 499 -19.50 -21.99 -0.26
C ILE A 499 -20.94 -22.06 0.26
N PRO A 500 -21.19 -22.67 1.43
CA PRO A 500 -22.51 -22.62 2.06
C PRO A 500 -22.93 -21.20 2.43
N ILE A 501 -24.25 -21.00 2.52
CA ILE A 501 -24.81 -19.72 2.96
C ILE A 501 -24.41 -19.48 4.43
N LEU A 502 -23.73 -18.36 4.66
CA LEU A 502 -23.24 -17.94 5.97
C LEU A 502 -24.26 -17.06 6.73
N PRO A 503 -24.27 -17.09 8.07
CA PRO A 503 -25.04 -16.15 8.88
C PRO A 503 -24.45 -14.73 8.76
N ILE A 504 -25.29 -13.71 8.99
CA ILE A 504 -24.86 -12.30 8.96
C ILE A 504 -23.66 -12.05 9.88
N GLU A 505 -23.64 -12.70 11.04
CA GLU A 505 -22.56 -12.59 12.05
C GLU A 505 -21.18 -12.93 11.49
N PHE A 506 -21.14 -13.78 10.46
CA PHE A 506 -19.90 -14.25 9.83
C PHE A 506 -19.77 -13.79 8.36
N SER A 507 -20.76 -13.06 7.83
CA SER A 507 -20.73 -12.54 6.46
C SER A 507 -19.92 -11.25 6.38
N ARG A 508 -18.59 -11.36 6.48
CA ARG A 508 -17.70 -10.25 6.10
C ARG A 508 -17.57 -10.23 4.58
N GLU A 509 -17.59 -9.04 3.98
CA GLU A 509 -17.46 -8.87 2.53
C GLU A 509 -16.12 -9.39 1.99
N THR A 510 -15.09 -9.42 2.84
CA THR A 510 -13.72 -9.87 2.54
C THR A 510 -13.49 -11.36 2.70
N LEU A 511 -14.26 -12.04 3.58
CA LEU A 511 -14.02 -13.44 3.97
C LEU A 511 -14.05 -14.40 2.77
N ILE A 512 -14.94 -14.15 1.83
CA ILE A 512 -15.14 -15.00 0.64
C ILE A 512 -13.93 -14.91 -0.28
N LEU A 513 -13.39 -13.68 -0.46
CA LEU A 513 -12.18 -13.45 -1.23
C LEU A 513 -10.96 -14.04 -0.52
N ASP A 514 -10.89 -13.95 0.80
CA ASP A 514 -9.85 -14.59 1.61
C ASP A 514 -9.84 -16.11 1.44
N TYR A 515 -11.01 -16.74 1.44
CA TYR A 515 -11.15 -18.17 1.20
C TYR A 515 -10.75 -18.57 -0.24
N LEU A 516 -11.21 -17.82 -1.24
CA LEU A 516 -10.88 -18.10 -2.65
C LEU A 516 -9.37 -17.94 -2.90
N HIS A 517 -8.75 -16.94 -2.30
CA HIS A 517 -7.31 -16.73 -2.35
C HIS A 517 -6.54 -17.83 -1.63
N TYR A 518 -7.02 -18.29 -0.48
CA TYR A 518 -6.45 -19.44 0.23
C TYR A 518 -6.49 -20.72 -0.63
N LYS A 519 -7.61 -21.01 -1.30
CA LYS A 519 -7.72 -22.13 -2.26
C LYS A 519 -6.76 -22.01 -3.43
N GLU A 520 -6.58 -20.80 -3.97
CA GLU A 520 -5.61 -20.56 -5.04
C GLU A 520 -4.17 -20.81 -4.58
N ARG A 521 -3.81 -20.35 -3.37
CA ARG A 521 -2.51 -20.64 -2.75
C ARG A 521 -2.28 -22.14 -2.57
N GLU A 522 -3.29 -22.87 -2.09
CA GLU A 522 -3.23 -24.31 -1.94
C GLU A 522 -2.97 -25.02 -3.27
N SER A 523 -3.69 -24.60 -4.33
CA SER A 523 -3.51 -25.14 -5.69
C SER A 523 -2.12 -24.90 -6.27
N LYS A 524 -1.44 -23.83 -5.83
CA LYS A 524 -0.07 -23.48 -6.20
C LYS A 524 0.99 -23.97 -5.20
N HIS A 525 0.59 -24.76 -4.21
CA HIS A 525 1.45 -25.27 -3.13
C HIS A 525 2.16 -24.18 -2.33
N ILE A 526 1.46 -23.08 -2.02
CA ILE A 526 1.92 -21.98 -1.17
C ILE A 526 1.28 -22.14 0.21
N ILE A 527 2.11 -22.22 1.25
CA ILE A 527 1.71 -22.25 2.66
C ILE A 527 1.73 -20.82 3.23
N GLY A 528 0.77 -20.50 4.06
CA GLY A 528 0.85 -19.34 4.95
C GLY A 528 -0.37 -18.44 4.87
N TRP A 529 -0.77 -17.94 6.03
CA TRP A 529 -1.69 -16.83 6.15
C TRP A 529 -0.91 -15.51 6.29
N ASN A 530 -1.59 -14.43 6.63
CA ASN A 530 -0.95 -13.19 7.09
C ASN A 530 -0.36 -13.35 8.52
N ASP A 531 0.33 -14.47 8.76
CA ASP A 531 0.89 -14.88 10.06
C ASP A 531 2.25 -14.21 10.33
N THR A 532 2.81 -13.49 9.36
CA THR A 532 4.12 -12.85 9.52
C THR A 532 4.02 -11.68 10.50
N HIS A 533 4.72 -11.78 11.63
CA HIS A 533 4.90 -10.75 12.67
C HIS A 533 5.68 -9.51 12.17
N TYR A 534 5.28 -8.91 11.05
CA TYR A 534 5.75 -7.57 10.72
C TYR A 534 4.97 -6.57 11.58
N LYS A 535 5.70 -5.76 12.37
CA LYS A 535 5.15 -4.54 12.97
C LYS A 535 4.53 -3.74 11.84
N LYS A 536 3.20 -3.70 11.82
CA LYS A 536 2.38 -2.99 10.83
C LYS A 536 2.95 -1.60 10.61
N ARG A 537 3.44 -1.29 9.40
CA ARG A 537 3.65 0.09 8.99
C ARG A 537 2.36 0.56 8.34
N ILE A 538 1.67 1.42 9.08
CA ILE A 538 0.31 1.83 8.79
C ILE A 538 0.36 2.88 7.68
N HIS A 539 0.14 2.46 6.45
CA HIS A 539 -0.02 3.40 5.32
C HIS A 539 -1.43 3.38 4.70
N TYR A 540 -2.36 2.56 5.18
CA TYR A 540 -3.70 2.44 4.57
C TYR A 540 -4.84 1.97 5.51
N THR A 541 -4.83 2.31 6.79
CA THR A 541 -6.08 2.21 7.55
C THR A 541 -6.93 3.46 7.29
N PRO A 542 -8.26 3.35 7.18
CA PRO A 542 -9.17 4.51 7.05
C PRO A 542 -9.06 5.55 8.18
N GLU A 543 -8.26 5.28 9.23
CA GLU A 543 -8.09 6.08 10.45
C GLU A 543 -6.62 6.44 10.76
N ALA A 544 -5.66 6.11 9.87
CA ALA A 544 -4.27 6.54 10.05
C ALA A 544 -4.02 7.93 9.46
N PRO A 545 -3.11 8.73 10.06
CA PRO A 545 -2.76 10.04 9.50
C PRO A 545 -2.22 9.85 8.09
N ASP A 546 -2.84 10.55 7.14
CA ASP A 546 -2.59 10.52 5.70
C ASP A 546 -1.09 10.64 5.37
N GLU A 547 -0.41 9.50 5.21
CA GLU A 547 0.61 9.40 4.19
C GLU A 547 -0.03 8.75 2.97
N ASN A 548 -0.80 9.55 2.23
CA ASN A 548 -1.28 9.20 0.91
C ASN A 548 -0.10 8.62 0.10
N PRO A 549 -0.13 7.35 -0.33
CA PRO A 549 0.97 6.75 -1.10
C PRO A 549 1.17 7.43 -2.46
N PHE A 550 0.17 8.19 -2.92
CA PHE A 550 0.28 9.12 -4.01
C PHE A 550 0.88 10.45 -3.51
N LYS A 551 1.99 10.44 -2.75
CA LYS A 551 2.81 11.64 -2.45
C LYS A 551 3.30 12.38 -3.73
N LYS A 552 2.93 11.92 -4.92
CA LYS A 552 3.13 12.53 -6.25
C LYS A 552 1.87 12.40 -7.11
N GLU A 553 0.70 12.72 -6.59
CA GLU A 553 -0.44 13.00 -7.47
C GLU A 553 -0.03 14.10 -8.46
N LEU A 554 -0.33 13.89 -9.74
CA LEU A 554 -0.03 14.87 -10.77
C LEU A 554 -1.03 16.00 -10.59
N TYR A 555 -0.61 17.10 -9.97
CA TYR A 555 -1.37 18.34 -9.91
C TYR A 555 -0.61 19.46 -10.60
N ARG A 556 -1.28 20.09 -11.57
CA ARG A 556 -0.79 21.32 -12.19
C ARG A 556 -1.61 22.48 -11.64
N GLU A 557 -0.95 23.34 -10.88
CA GLU A 557 -1.57 24.59 -10.42
C GLU A 557 -1.83 25.49 -11.63
N GLY A 558 -3.00 26.10 -11.69
CA GLY A 558 -3.37 26.96 -12.81
C GLY A 558 -4.85 27.26 -12.91
N VAL A 559 -5.15 28.29 -13.70
CA VAL A 559 -6.50 28.63 -14.15
C VAL A 559 -6.68 28.06 -15.55
N TYR A 560 -7.64 27.15 -15.69
CA TYR A 560 -7.93 26.48 -16.95
C TYR A 560 -9.24 27.01 -17.54
N GLU A 561 -9.11 27.82 -18.58
CA GLU A 561 -10.24 28.40 -19.31
C GLU A 561 -10.69 27.48 -20.45
N GLY A 562 -12.00 27.20 -20.51
CA GLY A 562 -12.57 26.26 -21.46
C GLY A 562 -12.93 24.92 -20.81
N ILE A 563 -13.61 24.08 -21.59
CA ILE A 563 -14.25 22.88 -21.05
C ILE A 563 -13.19 21.88 -20.60
N SER A 564 -13.32 21.46 -19.35
CA SER A 564 -12.54 20.37 -18.75
C SER A 564 -13.48 19.26 -18.34
N VAL A 565 -12.96 18.04 -18.22
CA VAL A 565 -13.76 16.85 -17.95
C VAL A 565 -13.15 16.05 -16.81
N GLY A 566 -14.00 15.58 -15.91
CA GLY A 566 -13.68 14.53 -14.96
C GLY A 566 -13.82 13.18 -15.64
N VAL A 567 -12.77 12.37 -15.60
CA VAL A 567 -12.73 11.03 -16.18
C VAL A 567 -12.33 10.05 -15.09
N SER A 568 -13.20 9.08 -14.83
CA SER A 568 -12.93 8.00 -13.89
C SER A 568 -12.38 6.77 -14.62
N VAL A 569 -11.26 6.27 -14.13
CA VAL A 569 -10.54 5.07 -14.56
C VAL A 569 -11.10 3.87 -13.83
N THR A 570 -12.15 3.27 -14.40
CA THR A 570 -12.85 2.17 -13.71
C THR A 570 -12.00 0.89 -13.66
N GLY A 571 -11.84 0.33 -12.47
CA GLY A 571 -11.22 -0.98 -12.27
C GLY A 571 -9.69 -0.99 -12.33
N SER A 572 -9.03 0.12 -12.01
CA SER A 572 -7.58 0.25 -12.09
C SER A 572 -6.84 -0.82 -11.27
N VAL A 573 -7.36 -1.18 -10.10
CA VAL A 573 -6.80 -2.23 -9.22
C VAL A 573 -6.86 -3.61 -9.88
N LEU A 574 -7.97 -3.94 -10.54
CA LEU A 574 -8.12 -5.23 -11.22
C LEU A 574 -7.16 -5.33 -12.40
N LEU A 575 -7.12 -4.27 -13.23
CA LEU A 575 -6.31 -4.22 -14.43
C LEU A 575 -4.81 -4.22 -14.11
N CYS A 576 -4.36 -3.44 -13.12
CA CYS A 576 -2.95 -3.39 -12.76
C CYS A 576 -2.42 -4.75 -12.25
N ILE A 577 -3.27 -5.55 -11.58
CA ILE A 577 -2.91 -6.89 -11.14
C ILE A 577 -2.85 -7.84 -12.34
N ILE A 578 -3.88 -7.85 -13.19
CA ILE A 578 -3.94 -8.70 -14.39
C ILE A 578 -2.73 -8.46 -15.30
N GLU A 579 -2.34 -7.20 -15.45
CA GLU A 579 -1.28 -6.71 -16.35
C GLU A 579 0.05 -6.48 -15.62
N ALA A 580 0.19 -7.01 -14.41
CA ALA A 580 1.41 -6.84 -13.62
C ALA A 580 2.67 -7.32 -14.39
N ASP A 581 2.57 -8.40 -15.17
CA ASP A 581 3.70 -8.93 -15.94
C ASP A 581 4.16 -7.96 -17.04
N THR A 582 3.22 -7.34 -17.75
CA THR A 582 3.52 -6.37 -18.81
C THR A 582 4.08 -5.09 -18.23
N LEU A 583 3.46 -4.57 -17.15
CA LEU A 583 3.94 -3.38 -16.45
C LEU A 583 5.34 -3.58 -15.87
N MET A 584 5.69 -4.77 -15.41
CA MET A 584 7.01 -5.05 -14.83
C MET A 584 8.10 -5.32 -15.89
N LYS A 585 7.74 -5.88 -17.06
CA LYS A 585 8.68 -6.15 -18.16
C LYS A 585 9.30 -4.89 -18.75
N GLU A 586 8.59 -3.77 -18.77
CA GLU A 586 9.10 -2.48 -19.30
C GLU A 586 10.35 -1.96 -18.56
N GLU A 587 10.57 -2.36 -17.31
CA GLU A 587 11.68 -1.84 -16.49
C GLU A 587 12.94 -2.71 -16.54
N ARG A 588 12.81 -4.04 -16.58
CA ARG A 588 13.94 -4.98 -16.53
C ARG A 588 13.61 -6.28 -17.26
N ALA A 589 14.45 -6.66 -18.22
CA ALA A 589 14.31 -7.90 -19.01
C ALA A 589 14.28 -9.22 -18.17
N ASN A 590 14.64 -9.18 -16.88
CA ASN A 590 14.81 -10.36 -16.01
C ASN A 590 13.97 -10.34 -14.72
N PHE A 591 12.92 -9.52 -14.62
CA PHE A 591 12.07 -9.54 -13.41
C PHE A 591 11.13 -10.76 -13.44
N LYS A 592 11.26 -11.65 -12.44
CA LYS A 592 10.30 -12.73 -12.20
C LYS A 592 9.36 -12.32 -11.07
N GLN A 593 8.05 -12.38 -11.33
CA GLN A 593 7.03 -12.07 -10.34
C GLN A 593 7.12 -13.05 -9.15
N GLY A 594 6.81 -12.57 -7.95
CA GLY A 594 6.72 -13.42 -6.77
C GLY A 594 5.53 -14.38 -6.88
N ILE A 595 5.70 -15.61 -6.42
CA ILE A 595 4.69 -16.69 -6.52
C ILE A 595 3.38 -16.30 -5.83
N GLU A 596 3.46 -15.52 -4.75
CA GLU A 596 2.29 -14.96 -4.06
C GLU A 596 1.48 -14.00 -4.94
N MET A 597 2.16 -13.14 -5.69
CA MET A 597 1.52 -12.20 -6.61
C MET A 597 0.92 -12.94 -7.81
N GLU A 598 1.58 -13.99 -8.30
CA GLU A 598 1.02 -14.88 -9.32
C GLU A 598 -0.27 -15.57 -8.82
N ALA A 599 -0.39 -15.91 -7.54
CA ALA A 599 -1.60 -16.52 -6.95
C ALA A 599 -2.79 -15.55 -6.97
N ILE A 600 -2.58 -14.32 -6.49
CA ILE A 600 -3.62 -13.28 -6.56
C ILE A 600 -3.98 -12.95 -8.01
N GLN A 601 -2.98 -12.85 -8.89
CA GLN A 601 -3.21 -12.60 -10.31
C GLN A 601 -4.04 -13.71 -10.96
N SER A 602 -3.78 -14.98 -10.64
CA SER A 602 -4.58 -16.13 -11.10
C SER A 602 -6.03 -16.04 -10.65
N LEU A 603 -6.26 -15.76 -9.36
CA LEU A 603 -7.59 -15.58 -8.80
C LEU A 603 -8.37 -14.48 -9.55
N ILE A 604 -7.75 -13.30 -9.70
CA ILE A 604 -8.42 -12.15 -10.33
C ILE A 604 -8.69 -12.41 -11.80
N LYS A 605 -7.75 -13.02 -12.54
CA LYS A 605 -7.97 -13.45 -13.93
C LYS A 605 -9.16 -14.40 -14.05
N LYS A 606 -9.32 -15.36 -13.14
CA LYS A 606 -10.48 -16.28 -13.10
C LYS A 606 -11.78 -15.52 -12.83
N VAL A 607 -11.82 -14.65 -11.83
CA VAL A 607 -13.03 -13.86 -11.50
C VAL A 607 -13.45 -13.00 -12.68
N VAL A 608 -12.52 -12.27 -13.29
CA VAL A 608 -12.80 -11.39 -14.44
C VAL A 608 -13.25 -12.20 -15.67
N TYR A 609 -12.67 -13.37 -15.91
CA TYR A 609 -13.12 -14.29 -16.95
C TYR A 609 -14.59 -14.70 -16.77
N HIS A 610 -15.01 -15.01 -15.53
CA HIS A 610 -16.40 -15.34 -15.23
C HIS A 610 -17.34 -14.12 -15.29
N CYS A 611 -16.85 -12.92 -14.99
CA CYS A 611 -17.59 -11.68 -15.26
C CYS A 611 -17.89 -11.51 -16.76
N ILE A 612 -16.91 -11.78 -17.63
CA ILE A 612 -17.08 -11.74 -19.10
C ILE A 612 -18.10 -12.79 -19.55
N LYS A 613 -18.05 -14.00 -18.96
CA LYS A 613 -19.04 -15.06 -19.19
C LYS A 613 -20.42 -14.80 -18.60
N LYS A 614 -20.62 -13.69 -17.87
CA LYS A 614 -21.87 -13.33 -17.18
C LYS A 614 -22.38 -14.42 -16.23
N THR A 615 -21.46 -15.13 -15.55
CA THR A 615 -21.82 -16.07 -14.49
C THR A 615 -22.45 -15.33 -13.31
N SER A 616 -23.49 -15.90 -12.68
CA SER A 616 -24.11 -15.35 -11.46
C SER A 616 -23.04 -15.15 -10.36
N GLY A 617 -23.13 -14.05 -9.62
CA GLY A 617 -22.28 -13.78 -8.45
C GLY A 617 -20.87 -13.26 -8.73
N ALA A 618 -20.29 -13.53 -9.91
CA ALA A 618 -18.92 -13.14 -10.26
C ALA A 618 -18.71 -11.60 -10.19
N GLN A 619 -19.67 -10.82 -10.69
CA GLN A 619 -19.60 -9.35 -10.68
C GLN A 619 -19.57 -8.77 -9.26
N GLU A 620 -20.35 -9.34 -8.34
CA GLU A 620 -20.41 -8.86 -6.95
C GLU A 620 -19.07 -9.12 -6.24
N ILE A 621 -18.47 -10.29 -6.49
CA ILE A 621 -17.14 -10.62 -5.97
C ILE A 621 -16.09 -9.68 -6.56
N ALA A 622 -16.14 -9.41 -7.87
CA ALA A 622 -15.21 -8.49 -8.52
C ALA A 622 -15.27 -7.07 -7.94
N ASN A 623 -16.46 -6.57 -7.61
CA ASN A 623 -16.66 -5.25 -7.01
C ASN A 623 -16.04 -5.13 -5.61
N ASN A 624 -15.92 -6.24 -4.87
CA ASN A 624 -15.34 -6.26 -3.53
C ASN A 624 -13.81 -6.40 -3.53
N ILE A 625 -13.18 -6.75 -4.66
CA ILE A 625 -11.72 -6.96 -4.75
C ILE A 625 -10.91 -5.69 -4.40
N PRO A 626 -11.23 -4.49 -4.90
CA PRO A 626 -10.49 -3.28 -4.52
C PRO A 626 -10.51 -3.01 -3.02
N TYR A 627 -11.66 -3.22 -2.37
CA TYR A 627 -11.80 -3.08 -0.92
C TYR A 627 -11.01 -4.14 -0.18
N TRP A 628 -11.09 -5.40 -0.62
CA TRP A 628 -10.37 -6.54 -0.01
C TRP A 628 -8.85 -6.40 -0.08
N VAL A 629 -8.29 -5.96 -1.22
CA VAL A 629 -6.83 -5.75 -1.34
C VAL A 629 -6.35 -4.61 -0.44
N ARG A 630 -7.20 -3.61 -0.20
CA ARG A 630 -6.90 -2.44 0.65
C ARG A 630 -7.20 -2.68 2.12
N SER A 631 -7.98 -3.72 2.48
CA SER A 631 -8.35 -3.97 3.87
C SER A 631 -7.19 -4.62 4.65
N ILE A 632 -6.59 -3.84 5.55
CA ILE A 632 -5.48 -4.31 6.42
C ILE A 632 -6.02 -4.91 7.73
N GLU A 633 -7.09 -5.70 7.63
CA GLU A 633 -7.56 -6.48 8.78
C GLU A 633 -6.49 -7.53 9.15
N LYS A 634 -6.25 -7.74 10.45
CA LYS A 634 -5.34 -8.82 10.93
C LYS A 634 -5.77 -10.20 10.40
N THR A 635 -7.05 -10.35 10.06
CA THR A 635 -7.64 -11.58 9.57
C THR A 635 -7.63 -11.72 8.05
N SER A 636 -7.14 -10.74 7.29
CA SER A 636 -7.05 -10.84 5.82
C SER A 636 -5.96 -11.82 5.40
N SER A 637 -6.17 -12.51 4.29
CA SER A 637 -5.19 -13.39 3.65
C SER A 637 -4.11 -12.63 2.87
N VAL A 638 -4.39 -11.36 2.51
CA VAL A 638 -3.47 -10.49 1.77
C VAL A 638 -2.45 -9.91 2.74
N THR A 639 -1.17 -10.16 2.49
CA THR A 639 -0.07 -9.61 3.30
C THR A 639 0.16 -8.13 2.98
N GLU A 640 0.68 -7.36 3.94
CA GLU A 640 1.06 -5.95 3.77
C GLU A 640 2.05 -5.73 2.61
N PHE A 641 3.00 -6.65 2.42
CA PHE A 641 3.96 -6.60 1.32
C PHE A 641 3.27 -6.67 -0.06
N ILE A 642 2.29 -7.55 -0.21
CA ILE A 642 1.55 -7.68 -1.47
C ILE A 642 0.60 -6.49 -1.69
N ALA A 643 -0.09 -6.03 -0.64
CA ALA A 643 -0.95 -4.85 -0.73
C ALA A 643 -0.14 -3.61 -1.17
N SER A 644 1.01 -3.35 -0.53
CA SER A 644 1.90 -2.25 -0.94
C SER A 644 2.43 -2.41 -2.35
N ARG A 645 2.74 -3.63 -2.79
CA ARG A 645 3.16 -3.92 -4.17
C ARG A 645 2.05 -3.63 -5.18
N ILE A 646 0.81 -3.98 -4.87
CA ILE A 646 -0.36 -3.69 -5.72
C ILE A 646 -0.58 -2.18 -5.82
N SER A 647 -0.46 -1.44 -4.72
CA SER A 647 -0.56 0.02 -4.75
C SER A 647 0.49 0.66 -5.68
N LEU A 648 1.74 0.19 -5.61
CA LEU A 648 2.79 0.65 -6.53
C LEU A 648 2.48 0.32 -8.01
N LEU A 649 1.93 -0.86 -8.27
CA LEU A 649 1.49 -1.25 -9.62
C LEU A 649 0.31 -0.40 -10.09
N GLN A 650 -0.62 -0.05 -9.20
CA GLN A 650 -1.75 0.83 -9.51
C GLN A 650 -1.26 2.23 -9.87
N ILE A 651 -0.35 2.82 -9.08
CA ILE A 651 0.30 4.11 -9.37
C ILE A 651 0.94 4.09 -10.75
N LYS A 652 1.69 3.02 -11.05
CA LYS A 652 2.35 2.86 -12.34
C LYS A 652 1.36 2.74 -13.49
N PHE A 653 0.30 1.95 -13.32
CA PHE A 653 -0.76 1.80 -14.30
C PHE A 653 -1.42 3.14 -14.62
N ILE A 654 -1.83 3.90 -13.59
CA ILE A 654 -2.43 5.22 -13.74
C ILE A 654 -1.46 6.21 -14.39
N SER A 655 -0.19 6.24 -13.96
CA SER A 655 0.84 7.08 -14.58
C SER A 655 1.03 6.78 -16.07
N GLY A 656 0.91 5.50 -16.41
CA GLY A 656 0.90 5.01 -17.78
C GLY A 656 -0.30 5.50 -18.59
N VAL A 657 -1.51 5.44 -18.02
CA VAL A 657 -2.74 5.99 -18.64
C VAL A 657 -2.62 7.50 -18.84
N VAL A 658 -2.17 8.23 -17.83
CA VAL A 658 -1.93 9.68 -17.90
C VAL A 658 -0.91 10.02 -18.99
N SER A 659 0.18 9.25 -19.09
CA SER A 659 1.17 9.40 -20.15
C SER A 659 0.58 9.11 -21.53
N GLY A 660 -0.31 8.12 -21.65
CA GLY A 660 -1.05 7.83 -22.88
C GLY A 660 -1.93 9.00 -23.31
N ILE A 661 -2.74 9.53 -22.38
CA ILE A 661 -3.60 10.70 -22.62
C ILE A 661 -2.79 11.91 -23.08
N ASN A 662 -1.67 12.18 -22.39
CA ASN A 662 -0.79 13.31 -22.73
C ASN A 662 -0.12 13.16 -24.11
N ARG A 663 0.19 11.94 -24.55
CA ARG A 663 0.72 11.71 -25.92
C ARG A 663 -0.33 11.90 -27.00
N SER A 664 -1.59 11.63 -26.68
CA SER A 664 -2.75 11.81 -27.57
C SER A 664 -3.24 13.26 -27.68
N GLY A 665 -2.52 14.20 -27.07
CA GLY A 665 -2.86 15.63 -27.10
C GLY A 665 -3.85 16.08 -26.02
N GLY A 666 -4.25 15.20 -25.09
CA GLY A 666 -5.01 15.59 -23.91
C GLY A 666 -4.10 16.21 -22.85
N GLU A 667 -4.57 17.23 -22.13
CA GLU A 667 -3.82 17.79 -21.00
C GLU A 667 -4.42 17.30 -19.68
N VAL A 668 -3.72 16.40 -18.98
CA VAL A 668 -4.14 15.98 -17.63
C VAL A 668 -3.68 17.01 -16.60
N ILE A 669 -4.64 17.66 -15.94
CA ILE A 669 -4.42 18.69 -14.92
C ILE A 669 -4.24 18.06 -13.53
N ALA A 670 -5.08 17.08 -13.22
CA ALA A 670 -5.13 16.43 -11.92
C ALA A 670 -5.30 14.92 -12.07
N ALA A 671 -4.63 14.15 -11.21
CA ALA A 671 -4.81 12.70 -11.11
C ALA A 671 -4.83 12.27 -9.63
N ASP A 672 -6.00 11.89 -9.15
CA ASP A 672 -6.30 11.48 -7.77
C ASP A 672 -6.80 10.03 -7.79
N GLY A 673 -5.86 9.08 -7.71
CA GLY A 673 -6.16 7.66 -7.85
C GLY A 673 -6.87 7.31 -9.16
N GLU A 674 -8.15 6.92 -9.07
CA GLU A 674 -8.96 6.55 -10.25
C GLU A 674 -9.61 7.76 -10.93
N ASP A 675 -9.60 8.94 -10.32
CA ASP A 675 -10.24 10.12 -10.89
C ASP A 675 -9.22 11.07 -11.52
N LEU A 676 -9.40 11.34 -12.81
CA LEU A 676 -8.56 12.22 -13.61
C LEU A 676 -9.33 13.46 -14.02
N ILE A 677 -8.65 14.60 -14.12
CA ILE A 677 -9.20 15.82 -14.73
C ILE A 677 -8.40 16.14 -15.99
N ILE A 678 -9.09 16.15 -17.13
CA ILE A 678 -8.51 16.43 -18.45
C ILE A 678 -9.01 17.79 -18.92
N HIS A 679 -8.10 18.68 -19.26
CA HIS A 679 -8.38 19.91 -19.97
C HIS A 679 -8.49 19.65 -21.47
N THR A 680 -9.57 20.12 -22.09
CA THR A 680 -9.74 20.00 -23.56
C THR A 680 -9.47 21.31 -24.30
N GLY A 681 -9.46 22.45 -23.59
CA GLY A 681 -9.36 23.79 -24.18
C GLY A 681 -10.51 24.19 -25.10
N GLN A 682 -11.54 23.35 -25.25
CA GLN A 682 -12.63 23.57 -26.19
C GLN A 682 -13.71 24.49 -25.62
N SER A 683 -14.31 25.31 -26.48
CA SER A 683 -15.38 26.25 -26.11
C SER A 683 -16.78 25.60 -26.06
N THR A 684 -16.99 24.47 -26.74
CA THR A 684 -18.28 23.78 -26.83
C THR A 684 -18.19 22.32 -26.36
N LYS A 685 -19.23 21.85 -25.67
CA LYS A 685 -19.29 20.49 -25.10
C LYS A 685 -19.19 19.41 -26.18
N HIS A 686 -19.79 19.66 -27.35
CA HIS A 686 -19.74 18.74 -28.48
C HIS A 686 -18.32 18.58 -29.02
N SER A 687 -17.57 19.68 -29.17
CA SER A 687 -16.15 19.64 -29.59
C SER A 687 -15.29 18.93 -28.55
N ALA A 688 -15.52 19.21 -27.26
CA ALA A 688 -14.82 18.57 -26.16
C ALA A 688 -15.06 17.04 -26.12
N GLN A 689 -16.30 16.60 -26.34
CA GLN A 689 -16.64 15.17 -26.41
C GLN A 689 -15.94 14.47 -27.58
N ALA A 690 -15.96 15.06 -28.78
CA ALA A 690 -15.29 14.48 -29.94
C ALA A 690 -13.76 14.35 -29.73
N HIS A 691 -13.14 15.36 -29.12
CA HIS A 691 -11.72 15.31 -28.75
C HIS A 691 -11.42 14.19 -27.73
N LEU A 692 -12.29 14.00 -26.73
CA LEU A 692 -12.15 12.92 -25.76
C LEU A 692 -12.34 11.54 -26.36
N ASP A 693 -13.29 11.37 -27.28
CA ASP A 693 -13.52 10.08 -27.95
C ASP A 693 -12.30 9.66 -28.78
N GLN A 694 -11.60 10.62 -29.41
CA GLN A 694 -10.32 10.37 -30.08
C GLN A 694 -9.24 9.93 -29.07
N ILE A 695 -9.06 10.67 -27.98
CA ILE A 695 -8.10 10.33 -26.92
C ILE A 695 -8.38 8.94 -26.36
N PHE A 696 -9.65 8.62 -26.08
CA PHE A 696 -10.04 7.31 -25.52
C PHE A 696 -9.74 6.17 -26.50
N THR A 697 -9.91 6.40 -27.80
CA THR A 697 -9.57 5.41 -28.84
C THR A 697 -8.06 5.15 -28.87
N GLU A 698 -7.24 6.20 -28.77
CA GLU A 698 -5.77 6.07 -28.76
C GLU A 698 -5.25 5.44 -27.47
N VAL A 699 -5.82 5.80 -26.31
CA VAL A 699 -5.46 5.22 -25.00
C VAL A 699 -5.88 3.74 -24.90
N SER A 700 -6.96 3.34 -25.58
CA SER A 700 -7.36 1.94 -25.67
C SER A 700 -6.38 1.08 -26.48
N ASN A 701 -5.53 1.72 -27.31
CA ASN A 701 -4.49 1.05 -28.10
C ASN A 701 -3.14 0.92 -27.36
N LEU A 702 -3.08 1.27 -26.07
CA LEU A 702 -1.88 1.03 -25.26
C LEU A 702 -1.52 -0.46 -25.23
N SER A 703 -0.23 -0.75 -24.99
CA SER A 703 0.34 -2.11 -24.92
C SER A 703 -0.26 -2.94 -23.77
N TYR A 704 -0.87 -2.27 -22.81
CA TYR A 704 -1.62 -2.78 -21.67
C TYR A 704 -2.89 -1.92 -21.50
N GLY A 705 -3.92 -2.43 -20.85
CA GLY A 705 -5.22 -1.78 -20.67
C GLY A 705 -6.29 -2.28 -21.62
N SER A 706 -6.25 -3.54 -22.09
CA SER A 706 -7.20 -4.03 -23.11
C SER A 706 -8.66 -4.01 -22.64
N LEU A 707 -8.88 -4.03 -21.32
CA LEU A 707 -10.19 -3.95 -20.68
C LEU A 707 -10.43 -2.58 -20.00
N LEU A 708 -9.53 -1.62 -20.22
CA LEU A 708 -9.64 -0.27 -19.69
C LEU A 708 -10.92 0.38 -20.19
N ARG A 709 -11.70 0.93 -19.26
CA ARG A 709 -12.87 1.75 -19.56
C ARG A 709 -12.74 3.07 -18.84
N LEU A 710 -12.57 4.12 -19.65
CA LEU A 710 -12.62 5.49 -19.21
C LEU A 710 -14.08 5.94 -19.24
N ARG A 711 -14.58 6.48 -18.13
CA ARG A 711 -15.94 7.02 -18.05
C ARG A 711 -15.87 8.49 -17.71
N VAL A 712 -16.57 9.29 -18.49
CA VAL A 712 -16.80 10.69 -18.14
C VAL A 712 -17.68 10.73 -16.89
N SER A 713 -17.15 11.25 -15.79
CA SER A 713 -17.88 11.44 -14.54
C SER A 713 -18.64 12.77 -14.56
N GLN A 714 -17.96 13.85 -14.93
CA GLN A 714 -18.49 15.21 -14.80
C GLN A 714 -17.86 16.17 -15.80
N TRP A 715 -18.56 17.25 -16.16
CA TRP A 715 -18.08 18.31 -17.04
C TRP A 715 -17.89 19.61 -16.28
N TYR A 716 -16.85 20.34 -16.62
CA TYR A 716 -16.47 21.59 -15.98
C TYR A 716 -16.29 22.68 -17.03
N LYS A 717 -16.87 23.86 -16.80
CA LYS A 717 -16.74 25.01 -17.71
C LYS A 717 -15.42 25.76 -17.51
N ARG A 718 -14.95 25.78 -16.26
CA ARG A 718 -13.68 26.38 -15.83
C ARG A 718 -13.18 25.59 -14.62
N VAL A 719 -11.87 25.36 -14.56
CA VAL A 719 -11.22 24.65 -13.45
C VAL A 719 -10.13 25.52 -12.87
N LEU A 720 -10.13 25.68 -11.54
CA LEU A 720 -9.09 26.37 -10.79
C LEU A 720 -8.38 25.35 -9.90
N MET A 721 -7.06 25.22 -10.07
CA MET A 721 -6.23 24.29 -9.31
C MET A 721 -5.16 25.04 -8.54
N VAL A 722 -5.15 24.90 -7.19
CA VAL A 722 -4.31 25.72 -6.31
C VAL A 722 -3.32 24.91 -5.47
N ASP A 723 -3.74 23.95 -4.63
CA ASP A 723 -2.87 23.02 -3.86
C ASP A 723 -3.72 22.02 -3.06
N GLN A 724 -3.31 20.75 -2.97
CA GLN A 724 -3.99 19.70 -2.20
C GLN A 724 -3.82 19.88 -0.67
N ALA A 725 -2.73 20.50 -0.20
CA ALA A 725 -2.46 20.66 1.23
C ALA A 725 -3.35 21.71 1.93
N ASN A 726 -3.93 22.64 1.17
CA ASN A 726 -4.65 23.79 1.74
C ASN A 726 -6.04 24.04 1.12
N TYR A 727 -6.37 23.48 -0.05
CA TYR A 727 -7.54 23.91 -0.82
C TYR A 727 -8.25 22.73 -1.50
N GLN A 728 -9.40 22.34 -0.96
CA GLN A 728 -10.37 21.50 -1.66
C GLN A 728 -10.76 22.18 -3.00
N LYS A 729 -10.78 21.34 -4.03
CA LYS A 729 -11.04 21.59 -5.47
C LYS A 729 -12.06 22.72 -5.69
N ILE A 730 -11.87 23.60 -6.68
CA ILE A 730 -12.98 24.42 -7.20
C ILE A 730 -13.25 24.04 -8.63
N LEU A 731 -14.44 23.47 -8.81
CA LEU A 731 -14.98 23.05 -10.08
C LEU A 731 -16.24 23.89 -10.31
N LEU A 732 -16.18 24.80 -11.29
CA LEU A 732 -17.33 25.61 -11.69
C LEU A 732 -18.18 24.79 -12.66
N LEU A 733 -19.35 24.35 -12.17
CA LEU A 733 -20.35 23.65 -12.96
C LEU A 733 -21.58 24.54 -13.10
N ASN A 734 -21.83 25.04 -14.31
CA ASN A 734 -23.01 25.86 -14.64
C ASN A 734 -23.28 27.00 -13.63
N ASP A 735 -22.27 27.81 -13.33
CA ASP A 735 -22.32 28.93 -12.36
C ASP A 735 -22.64 28.51 -10.91
N ARG A 736 -22.38 27.24 -10.54
CA ARG A 736 -22.39 26.78 -9.14
C ARG A 736 -21.08 26.07 -8.78
N MET A 737 -20.49 26.46 -7.65
CA MET A 737 -19.30 25.82 -7.09
C MET A 737 -19.63 24.44 -6.51
N VAL A 738 -18.83 23.43 -6.84
CA VAL A 738 -19.04 22.04 -6.41
C VAL A 738 -18.17 21.65 -5.20
N SER A 739 -17.14 22.43 -4.84
CA SER A 739 -16.37 22.21 -3.61
C SER A 739 -15.90 23.53 -3.00
N THR A 740 -15.74 23.53 -1.67
CA THR A 740 -15.40 24.70 -0.86
C THR A 740 -13.99 24.53 -0.32
N PHE A 741 -13.23 25.62 -0.30
CA PHE A 741 -11.96 25.69 0.41
C PHE A 741 -12.16 25.33 1.91
N ILE A 742 -11.07 24.98 2.60
CA ILE A 742 -11.07 24.74 4.06
C ILE A 742 -11.69 25.94 4.81
N HIS A 743 -11.59 27.15 4.24
CA HIS A 743 -12.30 28.34 4.66
C HIS A 743 -13.39 28.74 3.65
N PRO A 744 -14.62 29.04 4.07
CA PRO A 744 -15.70 29.38 3.14
C PRO A 744 -15.40 30.70 2.42
N VAL A 745 -15.15 30.64 1.11
CA VAL A 745 -15.06 31.82 0.23
C VAL A 745 -16.31 31.84 -0.67
N PRO A 746 -17.11 32.92 -0.69
CA PRO A 746 -18.28 33.01 -1.56
C PRO A 746 -17.90 32.97 -3.05
N SER A 747 -18.72 32.32 -3.87
CA SER A 747 -18.44 32.07 -5.29
C SER A 747 -18.32 33.34 -6.13
N VAL A 748 -19.08 34.38 -5.78
CA VAL A 748 -19.11 35.67 -6.48
C VAL A 748 -17.72 36.29 -6.54
N ILE A 749 -16.95 36.18 -5.45
CA ILE A 749 -15.60 36.76 -5.34
C ILE A 749 -14.61 36.03 -6.23
N ILE A 750 -14.72 34.71 -6.29
CA ILE A 750 -13.85 33.90 -7.14
C ILE A 750 -14.17 34.22 -8.60
N ASP A 751 -15.44 34.40 -8.95
CA ASP A 751 -15.83 34.81 -10.29
C ASP A 751 -15.34 36.23 -10.61
N ASP A 752 -15.40 37.16 -9.67
CA ASP A 752 -14.91 38.54 -9.85
C ASP A 752 -13.38 38.58 -9.95
N LEU A 753 -12.67 37.78 -9.16
CA LEU A 753 -11.21 37.64 -9.20
C LEU A 753 -10.72 36.93 -10.47
N LEU A 754 -11.58 36.13 -11.10
CA LEU A 754 -11.33 35.50 -12.40
C LEU A 754 -11.78 36.38 -13.58
N LYS A 755 -12.60 37.43 -13.37
CA LYS A 755 -12.92 38.46 -14.39
C LYS A 755 -11.79 39.48 -14.52
N ASP A 756 -11.85 40.34 -15.53
CA ASP A 756 -10.79 41.32 -15.83
C ASP A 756 -10.90 42.62 -14.99
N ASP A 757 -11.91 42.73 -14.14
CA ASP A 757 -12.08 43.87 -13.23
C ASP A 757 -11.20 43.72 -11.97
N ASP A 758 -9.96 44.19 -12.09
CA ASP A 758 -8.97 44.17 -11.00
C ASP A 758 -9.44 44.91 -9.72
N LEU A 759 -10.31 45.92 -9.86
CA LEU A 759 -10.75 46.81 -8.77
C LEU A 759 -11.69 46.13 -7.76
N SER A 760 -12.66 45.35 -8.23
CA SER A 760 -13.60 44.65 -7.34
C SER A 760 -12.91 43.52 -6.57
N ALA A 761 -11.97 42.82 -7.21
CA ALA A 761 -11.13 41.81 -6.58
C ALA A 761 -10.25 42.40 -5.46
N LEU A 762 -9.71 43.59 -5.68
CA LEU A 762 -8.89 44.34 -4.71
C LEU A 762 -9.68 44.79 -3.48
N GLU A 763 -10.88 45.32 -3.67
CA GLU A 763 -11.77 45.77 -2.59
C GLU A 763 -12.16 44.61 -1.67
N TYR A 764 -12.41 43.43 -2.24
CA TYR A 764 -12.77 42.27 -1.46
C TYR A 764 -11.58 41.65 -0.69
N ILE A 765 -10.38 41.60 -1.28
CA ILE A 765 -9.16 41.16 -0.56
C ILE A 765 -8.94 42.03 0.68
N LYS A 766 -9.20 43.33 0.56
CA LYS A 766 -9.16 44.30 1.67
C LYS A 766 -10.27 44.05 2.68
N GLU A 767 -11.50 43.77 2.25
CA GLU A 767 -12.63 43.50 3.14
C GLU A 767 -12.47 42.18 3.93
N ALA A 768 -12.02 41.10 3.27
CA ALA A 768 -11.77 39.79 3.89
C ALA A 768 -10.68 39.83 4.96
N TYR A 769 -9.67 40.70 4.79
CA TYR A 769 -8.64 40.96 5.79
C TYR A 769 -9.22 41.67 7.03
N MET A 770 -10.05 42.69 6.82
CA MET A 770 -10.61 43.53 7.88
C MET A 770 -11.65 42.80 8.75
N GLN A 771 -12.25 41.72 8.27
CA GLN A 771 -13.35 41.02 8.95
C GLN A 771 -12.92 39.94 9.97
N SER A 772 -11.65 39.51 10.10
CA SER A 772 -11.24 38.60 11.21
C SER A 772 -9.73 38.53 11.51
N THR A 773 -9.37 38.60 12.79
CA THR A 773 -7.97 38.58 13.30
C THR A 773 -7.26 37.21 13.30
N SER A 774 -7.96 36.10 13.03
CA SER A 774 -7.36 34.75 13.02
C SER A 774 -7.44 34.00 11.68
N ASN A 775 -8.50 34.21 10.89
CA ASN A 775 -8.73 33.50 9.62
C ASN A 775 -8.54 34.40 8.37
N GLY A 776 -8.54 35.72 8.53
CA GLY A 776 -8.41 36.68 7.43
C GLY A 776 -7.09 36.53 6.67
N PHE A 777 -5.98 36.29 7.39
CA PHE A 777 -4.65 36.10 6.78
C PHE A 777 -4.59 34.90 5.81
N THR A 778 -5.18 33.76 6.20
CA THR A 778 -5.20 32.55 5.38
C THR A 778 -6.09 32.71 4.14
N ILE A 779 -7.21 33.42 4.28
CA ILE A 779 -8.13 33.74 3.17
C ILE A 779 -7.48 34.74 2.21
N THR A 780 -6.82 35.79 2.71
CA THR A 780 -6.08 36.75 1.89
C THR A 780 -4.94 36.07 1.12
N ARG A 781 -4.18 35.18 1.77
CA ARG A 781 -3.11 34.41 1.12
C ARG A 781 -3.65 33.52 -0.01
N LEU A 782 -4.81 32.90 0.19
CA LEU A 782 -5.50 32.15 -0.86
C LEU A 782 -5.87 33.03 -2.05
N LEU A 783 -6.55 34.16 -1.82
CA LEU A 783 -7.01 35.05 -2.88
C LEU A 783 -5.85 35.63 -3.69
N ILE A 784 -4.74 35.99 -3.04
CA ILE A 784 -3.50 36.43 -3.71
C ILE A 784 -2.91 35.30 -4.56
N LYS A 785 -2.90 34.05 -4.06
CA LYS A 785 -2.41 32.90 -4.84
C LYS A 785 -3.27 32.66 -6.09
N ILE A 786 -4.59 32.70 -5.96
CA ILE A 786 -5.52 32.56 -7.12
C ILE A 786 -5.27 33.67 -8.14
N TYR A 787 -5.11 34.90 -7.69
CA TYR A 787 -4.83 36.04 -8.56
C TYR A 787 -3.49 35.88 -9.30
N GLY A 788 -2.48 35.34 -8.62
CA GLY A 788 -1.18 35.02 -9.23
C GLY A 788 -1.18 33.88 -10.23
N LEU A 789 -2.12 32.94 -10.11
CA LEU A 789 -2.28 31.88 -11.10
C LEU A 789 -2.92 32.38 -12.41
N LYS A 790 -3.62 33.52 -12.39
CA LYS A 790 -4.20 34.17 -13.59
C LYS A 790 -3.16 35.00 -14.35
N HIS A 791 -2.33 35.78 -13.66
CA HIS A 791 -1.39 36.73 -14.28
C HIS A 791 0.01 36.14 -14.46
N LYS A 792 0.58 36.24 -15.68
CA LYS A 792 1.97 35.81 -15.97
C LYS A 792 3.00 36.63 -15.18
N SER A 793 4.21 36.07 -14.96
CA SER A 793 5.19 36.53 -13.95
C SER A 793 5.67 38.00 -13.97
N PRO A 794 5.59 38.82 -15.04
CA PRO A 794 5.87 40.25 -14.89
C PRO A 794 4.67 41.09 -14.42
N GLU A 795 3.43 40.64 -14.67
CA GLU A 795 2.21 41.33 -14.21
C GLU A 795 1.88 40.99 -12.76
N PHE A 796 2.11 39.74 -12.36
CA PHE A 796 1.87 39.30 -10.99
C PHE A 796 2.64 40.16 -9.98
N SER A 797 3.95 40.34 -10.14
CA SER A 797 4.77 41.10 -9.17
C SER A 797 4.37 42.58 -9.07
N ARG A 798 3.97 43.21 -10.19
CA ARG A 798 3.53 44.61 -10.20
C ARG A 798 2.16 44.78 -9.56
N LYS A 799 1.23 43.88 -9.87
CA LYS A 799 -0.13 43.93 -9.33
C LYS A 799 -0.18 43.44 -7.88
N SER A 800 0.62 42.44 -7.49
CA SER A 800 0.78 42.00 -6.10
C SER A 800 1.43 43.07 -5.22
N ALA A 801 2.46 43.78 -5.72
CA ALA A 801 3.01 44.94 -5.03
C ALA A 801 1.96 46.04 -4.83
N LYS A 802 1.09 46.25 -5.82
CA LYS A 802 -0.03 47.20 -5.74
C LYS A 802 -1.14 46.72 -4.79
N ILE A 803 -1.44 45.42 -4.74
CA ILE A 803 -2.32 44.79 -3.74
C ILE A 803 -1.76 45.01 -2.33
N VAL A 804 -0.48 44.74 -2.11
CA VAL A 804 0.19 44.95 -0.81
C VAL A 804 0.17 46.42 -0.41
N GLN A 805 0.45 47.34 -1.34
CA GLN A 805 0.39 48.79 -1.11
C GLN A 805 -1.03 49.31 -0.79
N LEU A 806 -2.06 48.79 -1.45
CA LEU A 806 -3.46 49.22 -1.26
C LEU A 806 -4.16 48.52 -0.09
N SER A 807 -3.58 47.43 0.40
CA SER A 807 -4.08 46.70 1.56
C SER A 807 -3.61 47.34 2.88
N PRO A 808 -4.31 47.07 4.00
CA PRO A 808 -3.89 47.52 5.32
C PRO A 808 -2.53 46.93 5.76
N PHE A 809 -2.02 45.91 5.05
CA PHE A 809 -0.68 45.34 5.25
C PHE A 809 0.44 46.38 5.08
N SER A 810 0.23 47.44 4.29
CA SER A 810 1.24 48.49 4.14
C SER A 810 1.53 49.19 5.46
N GLU A 811 0.52 49.44 6.31
CA GLU A 811 0.73 50.08 7.61
C GLU A 811 1.35 49.15 8.66
N GLU A 812 1.08 47.84 8.62
CA GLU A 812 1.70 46.86 9.55
C GLU A 812 3.13 46.46 9.15
N ILE A 813 3.45 46.46 7.85
CA ILE A 813 4.84 46.27 7.36
C ILE A 813 5.66 47.55 7.53
N LEU A 814 5.03 48.74 7.49
CA LEU A 814 5.68 50.04 7.73
C LEU A 814 5.73 50.45 9.21
N ARG A 815 4.95 49.81 10.10
CA ARG A 815 5.16 49.93 11.55
C ARG A 815 6.39 49.10 11.91
N PRO A 816 7.46 49.71 12.45
CA PRO A 816 8.52 48.92 13.04
C PRO A 816 7.90 48.19 14.25
N PHE A 817 8.10 46.88 14.34
CA PHE A 817 7.49 46.02 15.37
C PHE A 817 7.89 46.47 16.79
N GLY A 818 6.95 47.07 17.55
CA GLY A 818 7.05 47.28 19.01
C GLY A 818 7.56 48.65 19.49
N GLU A 819 7.39 48.94 20.79
CA GLU A 819 8.04 50.09 21.46
C GLU A 819 9.55 49.84 21.55
N PHE A 820 10.35 50.77 21.04
CA PHE A 820 11.82 50.68 21.05
C PHE A 820 12.39 51.57 22.15
N THR A 821 13.27 51.01 22.99
CA THR A 821 14.19 51.82 23.81
C THR A 821 15.47 52.02 23.01
N THR A 822 15.70 53.25 22.55
CA THR A 822 16.94 53.63 21.84
C THR A 822 18.03 53.98 22.84
N VAL A 823 19.17 53.30 22.74
CA VAL A 823 20.41 53.69 23.44
C VAL A 823 21.46 54.05 22.38
N THR A 824 21.94 55.29 22.44
CA THR A 824 23.01 55.82 21.60
C THR A 824 24.35 55.58 22.27
N ILE A 825 25.24 54.86 21.59
CA ILE A 825 26.64 54.72 22.04
C ILE A 825 27.50 55.64 21.18
N GLU A 826 28.10 56.65 21.80
CA GLU A 826 29.03 57.56 21.16
C GLU A 826 30.46 57.03 21.27
N CYS A 827 31.09 56.78 20.13
CA CYS A 827 32.52 56.50 20.05
C CYS A 827 33.32 57.81 20.00
N GLN A 828 34.56 57.82 20.49
CA GLN A 828 35.46 58.99 20.44
C GLN A 828 35.78 59.51 19.02
N CYS A 829 35.42 58.76 17.96
CA CYS A 829 35.48 59.22 16.57
C CYS A 829 34.17 59.88 16.08
N SER A 830 33.24 60.20 16.98
CA SER A 830 31.96 60.87 16.70
C SER A 830 30.97 60.08 15.86
N ALA A 831 31.21 58.78 15.65
CA ALA A 831 30.25 57.89 15.00
C ALA A 831 29.24 57.38 16.04
N THR A 832 27.97 57.77 15.88
CA THR A 832 26.84 57.28 16.68
C THR A 832 26.28 56.01 16.06
N THR A 833 26.23 54.93 16.84
CA THR A 833 25.55 53.70 16.43
C THR A 833 24.33 53.48 17.33
N VAL A 834 23.17 53.28 16.70
CA VAL A 834 21.89 53.06 17.38
C VAL A 834 21.52 51.59 17.23
N ILE A 835 21.22 50.93 18.35
CA ILE A 835 20.85 49.51 18.37
C ILE A 835 19.42 49.38 18.89
N HIS A 836 18.62 48.55 18.21
CA HIS A 836 17.22 48.26 18.55
C HIS A 836 17.09 46.81 19.04
N SER A 837 16.36 46.59 20.14
CA SER A 837 16.11 45.26 20.73
C SER A 837 14.71 44.73 20.36
N PRO A 838 14.50 43.41 20.12
CA PRO A 838 13.18 42.85 19.91
C PRO A 838 12.59 42.19 21.18
N HIS A 839 11.36 42.61 21.50
CA HIS A 839 10.26 41.80 22.02
C HIS A 839 9.97 41.57 23.52
N ASN A 840 10.53 42.31 24.47
CA ASN A 840 9.84 42.55 25.76
C ASN A 840 10.40 43.79 26.47
N PRO A 841 9.60 44.55 27.24
CA PRO A 841 10.09 45.69 28.00
C PRO A 841 10.97 45.18 29.15
N ILE A 842 12.29 45.24 28.97
CA ILE A 842 13.27 44.94 30.02
C ILE A 842 13.20 46.09 31.03
N THR A 843 12.56 45.85 32.17
CA THR A 843 12.30 46.89 33.18
C THR A 843 13.30 46.86 34.34
N ALA A 844 14.09 45.79 34.47
CA ALA A 844 15.08 45.62 35.53
C ALA A 844 16.52 45.80 35.02
N GLN A 845 17.31 46.65 35.68
CA GLN A 845 18.71 46.95 35.34
C GLN A 845 19.58 45.67 35.22
N SER A 846 19.31 44.66 36.05
CA SER A 846 20.05 43.39 36.08
C SER A 846 19.84 42.52 34.83
N GLU A 847 18.70 42.63 34.16
CA GLU A 847 18.41 41.90 32.92
C GLU A 847 19.09 42.56 31.71
N ILE A 848 19.21 43.89 31.74
CA ILE A 848 19.98 44.65 30.75
C ILE A 848 21.46 44.28 30.86
N ASP A 849 22.02 44.27 32.08
CA ASP A 849 23.41 43.89 32.32
C ASP A 849 23.68 42.42 31.96
N GLY A 850 22.71 41.52 32.15
CA GLY A 850 22.79 40.12 31.73
C GLY A 850 22.85 39.94 30.21
N PHE A 851 21.94 40.61 29.49
CA PHE A 851 21.88 40.57 28.02
C PHE A 851 23.15 41.15 27.37
N PHE A 852 23.68 42.25 27.91
CA PHE A 852 24.92 42.85 27.40
C PHE A 852 26.17 42.05 27.78
N ASN A 853 26.22 41.41 28.95
CA ASN A 853 27.32 40.50 29.29
C ASN A 853 27.34 39.24 28.41
N GLU A 854 26.17 38.72 28.01
CA GLU A 854 26.09 37.66 27.00
C GLU A 854 26.61 38.12 25.63
N LEU A 855 26.24 39.33 25.20
CA LEU A 855 26.73 39.93 23.95
C LEU A 855 28.23 40.19 23.97
N ILE A 856 28.79 40.65 25.10
CA ILE A 856 30.23 40.88 25.28
C ILE A 856 31.00 39.55 25.33
N GLN A 857 30.46 38.53 26.02
CA GLN A 857 31.03 37.18 25.99
C GLN A 857 30.98 36.55 24.59
N HIS A 858 29.94 36.86 23.80
CA HIS A 858 29.87 36.44 22.40
C HIS A 858 30.85 37.23 21.51
N SER A 859 31.09 38.51 21.78
CA SER A 859 32.13 39.31 21.10
C SER A 859 33.54 38.78 21.37
N GLN A 860 33.87 38.40 22.61
CA GLN A 860 35.17 37.78 22.94
C GLN A 860 35.35 36.34 22.43
N ARG A 861 34.28 35.70 21.95
CA ARG A 861 34.33 34.42 21.24
C ARG A 861 34.44 34.59 19.72
N ILE A 862 34.18 35.79 19.21
CA ILE A 862 34.17 36.13 17.78
C ILE A 862 35.47 36.84 17.36
N ASP A 863 36.09 37.63 18.25
CA ASP A 863 37.51 38.00 18.16
C ASP A 863 38.41 36.83 18.55
#